data_AF-A0A970PAF8-F1
#
_entry.id   AF-A0A970PAF8-F1
#
_cell.length_a   1.000
_cell.length_b   1.000
_cell.length_c   1.000
_cell.angle_alpha   90.00
_cell.angle_beta   90.00
_cell.angle_gamma   90.00
#
_symmetry.space_group_name_H-M   'P 1'
#
loop_
_entity.id
_entity.type
_entity.pdbx_description
1 polymer ?
#
loop_
_entity_poly.entity_id
_entity_poly.type
_entity_poly.pdbx_seq_one_letter_code
_entity_poly.pdbx_strand_id
1 'polypeptide(L)'
;MTCTVAIICTILALSPVFAEVTRSEATEGAERVVTLENEHLRLVIFPDLGGRIGHIIDRATGEDLVYWDLGEEAVYAGLGGALDDRVNTFEQYNAVLPEDAPGSVTLSYQEEKARIEKTITLDDGASTIRVDYTFANTSQEDFGDYEAMVKNFFLPSAAPVTEDDLYCIPTSGGVREIAARTGSWNYPELRGKFKQDVGPWNAFVSTTKRRAIATAFSNDFYRWFYYWKGGIDYPTYEWVFQALPAGMQGSTTLWMHVARDIPAVSHADGAVVAHTQHTDAGLATSVFAASEALQGATLQTTVRRLPGEGEETLAAVDLPAIAHAQTGSVSVPWQAADGTWVVHQRIMRGGETVSEWEQAVVVGEPSGDYAREVQFPAVAQLEPVPGWERIAETDLVQPTQEDVERGFVIYLDEFAAEGQAGRSLRSYAMDMGQGEAKTFGMRVRALRDLQNLAISVASDRLPEGQIEVFGVELVDVSNEASGMSNRIGRKLVSWPMTDLAEGEEAEVWVRVRTTEAERGQLPVTLTARARGTDSATVDLTLNVRAVALPRPSLISQEAEHQLMGLPGCWDAEAAAWNEEVLERYAADLGDHLVDFEQGFWGWFTYSRHPDQVLLEDGRTLREWKASSPADTDRPRMDLSYLNPLFDAAIRHGLVRFSTNASGGLPPAHVEGVLMAEIARYLRDRGYPGADLWCKYKDEQPATTYPSMADEVRWAVENGWRPFTTVHNLLAKPGHLSILNPRFDMFQGAFSTLDDLQARLDDGTLEPDDEIWMYQGWGATWREYTDNRRPGWFSAAALLDGYHVHVYYRWSMTDAVIFPSESGPSSSPAWEAMRDGMADAQWVTLARRWIERLERASAEDARLQPVVADARERLASAIGGEDALVPLSKMRDRLLWVDRIDPTQFTLPRAEQARAIVLDLLEDLRPQVKALGPSLYYDGQTLAEEGDVRVRITSGSSDAVDLMSTLLEDRFGVEPRTGRAWAGDF
;
A
#
# COMPACT_ATOMS: atom_id res chain seq x y z
N MET A 1 -67.72 -12.64 -68.52
CA MET A 1 -66.54 -13.18 -69.21
C MET A 1 -65.50 -12.08 -69.24
N THR A 2 -64.29 -12.38 -68.73
CA THR A 2 -63.05 -11.58 -68.70
C THR A 2 -63.05 -10.21 -67.99
N CYS A 3 -62.51 -10.18 -66.77
CA CYS A 3 -61.82 -9.02 -66.19
C CYS A 3 -60.41 -9.44 -65.78
N THR A 4 -59.42 -8.79 -66.38
CA THR A 4 -57.98 -8.97 -66.17
C THR A 4 -57.55 -8.16 -64.94
N VAL A 5 -56.86 -8.79 -63.99
CA VAL A 5 -56.18 -8.12 -62.87
C VAL A 5 -54.70 -8.08 -63.17
N ALA A 6 -54.13 -6.88 -63.25
CA ALA A 6 -52.70 -6.64 -63.38
C ALA A 6 -52.07 -6.59 -61.98
N ILE A 7 -51.05 -7.41 -61.75
CA ILE A 7 -50.19 -7.37 -60.56
C ILE A 7 -48.99 -6.47 -60.89
N ILE A 8 -48.84 -5.38 -60.14
CA ILE A 8 -47.65 -4.52 -60.16
C ILE A 8 -46.73 -5.02 -59.06
N CYS A 9 -45.57 -5.59 -59.43
CA CYS A 9 -44.48 -5.89 -58.52
C CYS A 9 -43.62 -4.62 -58.34
N THR A 10 -43.70 -4.00 -57.17
CA THR A 10 -42.77 -2.94 -56.75
C THR A 10 -41.55 -3.60 -56.11
N ILE A 11 -40.41 -3.57 -56.81
CA ILE A 11 -39.10 -3.91 -56.25
C ILE A 11 -38.65 -2.73 -55.39
N LEU A 12 -38.73 -2.87 -54.07
CA LEU A 12 -38.05 -1.99 -53.11
C LEU A 12 -36.57 -2.36 -53.12
N ALA A 13 -35.75 -1.52 -53.74
CA ALA A 13 -34.30 -1.58 -53.57
C ALA A 13 -33.99 -1.16 -52.11
N LEU A 14 -33.72 -2.14 -51.26
CA LEU A 14 -33.05 -1.91 -49.97
C LEU A 14 -31.63 -1.44 -50.30
N SER A 15 -31.38 -0.14 -50.21
CA SER A 15 -30.01 0.37 -50.11
C SER A 15 -29.38 -0.27 -48.87
N PRO A 16 -28.16 -0.83 -48.95
CA PRO A 16 -27.45 -1.25 -47.75
C PRO A 16 -27.29 -0.01 -46.87
N VAL A 17 -27.93 -0.03 -45.70
CA VAL A 17 -27.65 0.93 -44.64
C VAL A 17 -26.20 0.63 -44.26
N PHE A 18 -25.27 1.50 -44.63
CA PHE A 18 -23.92 1.44 -44.09
C PHE A 18 -24.07 1.56 -42.57
N ALA A 19 -23.63 0.55 -41.84
CA ALA A 19 -23.71 0.49 -40.39
C ALA A 19 -22.68 1.46 -39.80
N GLU A 20 -23.06 2.73 -39.71
CA GLU A 20 -22.29 3.79 -39.06
C GLU A 20 -22.19 3.52 -37.55
N VAL A 21 -21.01 3.67 -36.97
CA VAL A 21 -20.82 3.59 -35.52
C VAL A 21 -21.67 4.66 -34.84
N THR A 22 -22.50 4.24 -33.90
CA THR A 22 -23.34 5.13 -33.11
C THR A 22 -22.66 5.43 -31.78
N ARG A 23 -22.73 6.70 -31.38
CA ARG A 23 -22.27 7.18 -30.08
C ARG A 23 -23.45 7.67 -29.25
N SER A 24 -23.47 7.32 -27.98
CA SER A 24 -24.41 7.90 -27.01
C SER A 24 -23.75 8.18 -25.68
N GLU A 25 -24.25 9.20 -24.99
CA GLU A 25 -23.86 9.55 -23.63
C GLU A 25 -25.06 9.35 -22.71
N ALA A 26 -24.79 8.76 -21.56
CA ALA A 26 -25.78 8.52 -20.54
C ALA A 26 -25.13 8.61 -19.14
N THR A 27 -25.93 8.35 -18.12
CA THR A 27 -25.44 8.13 -16.76
C THR A 27 -25.91 6.77 -16.26
N GLU A 28 -25.03 6.04 -15.58
CA GLU A 28 -25.38 4.83 -14.86
C GLU A 28 -25.11 5.07 -13.37
N GLY A 29 -26.17 5.14 -12.57
CA GLY A 29 -26.08 5.69 -11.22
C GLY A 29 -25.67 7.17 -11.25
N ALA A 30 -24.55 7.50 -10.61
CA ALA A 30 -23.97 8.85 -10.60
C ALA A 30 -22.90 9.07 -11.67
N GLU A 31 -22.51 8.02 -12.40
CA GLU A 31 -21.31 8.03 -13.24
C GLU A 31 -21.65 8.30 -14.71
N ARG A 32 -20.81 9.06 -15.41
CA ARG A 32 -20.94 9.29 -16.86
C ARG A 32 -20.58 8.01 -17.61
N VAL A 33 -21.34 7.76 -18.67
CA VAL A 33 -21.17 6.62 -19.55
C VAL A 33 -21.14 7.07 -21.00
N VAL A 34 -20.12 6.66 -21.73
CA VAL A 34 -20.01 6.81 -23.18
C VAL A 34 -20.17 5.44 -23.82
N THR A 35 -21.15 5.29 -24.72
CA THR A 35 -21.33 4.07 -25.49
C THR A 35 -20.89 4.28 -26.94
N LEU A 36 -20.04 3.39 -27.45
CA LEU A 36 -19.70 3.25 -28.87
C LEU A 36 -20.26 1.92 -29.38
N GLU A 37 -21.02 1.93 -30.47
CA GLU A 37 -21.70 0.73 -30.96
C GLU A 37 -21.67 0.64 -32.49
N ASN A 38 -21.26 -0.52 -33.01
CA ASN A 38 -21.38 -0.90 -34.42
C ASN A 38 -22.12 -2.24 -34.58
N GLU A 39 -22.07 -2.87 -35.76
CA GLU A 39 -22.77 -4.13 -36.01
C GLU A 39 -22.20 -5.36 -35.27
N HIS A 40 -20.94 -5.28 -34.80
CA HIS A 40 -20.24 -6.40 -34.15
C HIS A 40 -20.06 -6.23 -32.65
N LEU A 41 -19.81 -5.01 -32.18
CA LEU A 41 -19.46 -4.71 -30.80
C LEU A 41 -20.27 -3.53 -30.25
N ARG A 42 -20.55 -3.57 -28.96
CA ARG A 42 -20.96 -2.42 -28.16
C ARG A 42 -20.02 -2.25 -26.99
N LEU A 43 -19.37 -1.10 -26.92
CA LEU A 43 -18.46 -0.71 -25.84
C LEU A 43 -19.18 0.25 -24.90
N VAL A 44 -19.09 0.01 -23.60
CA VAL A 44 -19.60 0.92 -22.57
C VAL A 44 -18.43 1.40 -21.74
N ILE A 45 -18.13 2.70 -21.82
CA ILE A 45 -16.92 3.33 -21.31
C ILE A 45 -17.31 4.24 -20.15
N PHE A 46 -16.56 4.17 -19.05
CA PHE A 46 -16.80 4.90 -17.81
C PHE A 46 -15.64 5.88 -17.56
N PRO A 47 -15.72 7.14 -18.06
CA PRO A 47 -14.69 8.16 -17.81
C PRO A 47 -14.42 8.40 -16.32
N ASP A 48 -15.46 8.36 -15.49
CA ASP A 48 -15.36 8.69 -14.06
C ASP A 48 -14.80 7.55 -13.20
N LEU A 49 -14.58 6.38 -13.80
CA LEU A 49 -14.13 5.17 -13.11
C LEU A 49 -12.82 4.66 -13.71
N GLY A 50 -11.77 5.48 -13.76
CA GLY A 50 -10.46 5.14 -14.34
C GLY A 50 -10.43 5.11 -15.88
N GLY A 51 -11.45 5.70 -16.53
CA GLY A 51 -11.55 5.67 -17.99
C GLY A 51 -11.66 4.25 -18.57
N ARG A 52 -12.29 3.33 -17.83
CA ARG A 52 -12.38 1.89 -18.17
C ARG A 52 -13.44 1.61 -19.22
N ILE A 53 -13.26 0.52 -19.96
CA ILE A 53 -14.36 -0.12 -20.69
C ILE A 53 -15.02 -1.11 -19.72
N GLY A 54 -16.21 -0.78 -19.23
CA GLY A 54 -16.94 -1.68 -18.34
C GLY A 54 -17.55 -2.86 -19.07
N HIS A 55 -18.03 -2.65 -20.31
CA HIS A 55 -18.66 -3.72 -21.08
C HIS A 55 -18.10 -3.79 -22.50
N ILE A 56 -17.78 -5.00 -22.96
CA ILE A 56 -17.49 -5.32 -24.36
C ILE A 56 -18.49 -6.36 -24.81
N ILE A 57 -19.61 -5.91 -25.37
CA ILE A 57 -20.72 -6.79 -25.74
C ILE A 57 -20.55 -7.25 -27.18
N ASP A 58 -20.43 -8.57 -27.36
CA ASP A 58 -20.51 -9.25 -28.65
C ASP A 58 -21.96 -9.15 -29.16
N ARG A 59 -22.18 -8.40 -30.24
CA ARG A 59 -23.53 -8.12 -30.76
C ARG A 59 -24.23 -9.32 -31.37
N ALA A 60 -23.49 -10.33 -31.84
CA ALA A 60 -24.10 -11.50 -32.44
C ALA A 60 -24.55 -12.51 -31.39
N THR A 61 -23.95 -12.53 -30.19
CA THR A 61 -24.37 -13.40 -29.08
C THR A 61 -25.12 -12.68 -27.97
N GLY A 62 -24.96 -11.35 -27.85
CA GLY A 62 -25.43 -10.55 -26.73
C GLY A 62 -24.63 -10.75 -25.43
N GLU A 63 -23.50 -11.45 -25.50
CA GLU A 63 -22.68 -11.79 -24.35
C GLU A 63 -21.65 -10.68 -24.07
N ASP A 64 -21.39 -10.42 -22.79
CA ASP A 64 -20.34 -9.50 -22.35
C ASP A 64 -19.01 -10.25 -22.17
N LEU A 65 -17.96 -9.68 -22.74
CA LEU A 65 -16.63 -10.26 -22.79
C LEU A 65 -15.69 -9.69 -21.74
N VAL A 66 -16.22 -8.86 -20.84
CA VAL A 66 -15.49 -8.28 -19.72
C VAL A 66 -16.28 -8.55 -18.45
N TYR A 67 -15.59 -8.99 -17.40
CA TYR A 67 -16.18 -8.99 -16.07
C TYR A 67 -16.34 -7.55 -15.62
N TRP A 68 -17.53 -7.18 -15.17
CA TRP A 68 -17.82 -5.87 -14.61
C TRP A 68 -18.80 -6.03 -13.46
N ASP A 69 -18.28 -5.82 -12.26
CA ASP A 69 -19.07 -5.79 -11.05
C ASP A 69 -18.69 -4.54 -10.27
N LEU A 70 -19.52 -3.51 -10.38
CA LEU A 70 -19.42 -2.33 -9.54
C LEU A 70 -19.82 -2.64 -8.09
N GLY A 71 -20.53 -3.74 -7.84
CA GLY A 71 -21.27 -3.97 -6.61
C GLY A 71 -22.40 -2.94 -6.43
N GLU A 72 -23.22 -3.11 -5.38
CA GLU A 72 -24.19 -2.08 -4.98
C GLU A 72 -23.50 -0.79 -4.48
N GLU A 73 -22.18 -0.83 -4.25
CA GLU A 73 -21.34 0.27 -3.78
C GLU A 73 -20.06 0.41 -4.65
N ALA A 74 -20.22 0.89 -5.89
CA ALA A 74 -19.21 1.16 -6.94
C ALA A 74 -17.88 1.81 -6.51
N VAL A 75 -17.83 2.35 -5.29
CA VAL A 75 -16.81 3.22 -4.76
C VAL A 75 -15.54 2.48 -4.32
N TYR A 76 -15.62 1.18 -3.99
CA TYR A 76 -14.43 0.37 -3.63
C TYR A 76 -14.45 -1.09 -4.08
N ALA A 77 -15.58 -1.59 -4.54
CA ALA A 77 -15.75 -2.98 -4.92
C ALA A 77 -15.82 -3.19 -6.43
N GLY A 78 -15.63 -2.11 -7.21
CA GLY A 78 -15.67 -2.13 -8.68
C GLY A 78 -14.56 -2.97 -9.31
N LEU A 79 -14.71 -4.28 -9.23
CA LEU A 79 -13.84 -5.27 -9.84
C LEU A 79 -14.26 -5.43 -11.30
N GLY A 80 -13.28 -5.40 -12.20
CA GLY A 80 -13.55 -5.60 -13.60
C GLY A 80 -13.16 -4.44 -14.49
N GLY A 81 -13.56 -4.59 -15.75
CA GLY A 81 -13.30 -3.66 -16.83
C GLY A 81 -12.12 -4.08 -17.68
N ALA A 82 -11.97 -3.40 -18.81
CA ALA A 82 -10.75 -3.39 -19.60
C ALA A 82 -10.16 -1.98 -19.60
N LEU A 83 -8.86 -1.89 -19.86
CA LEU A 83 -8.12 -0.63 -19.93
C LEU A 83 -8.11 0.15 -18.60
N ASP A 84 -7.98 -0.56 -17.47
CA ASP A 84 -7.84 0.04 -16.14
C ASP A 84 -6.38 0.38 -15.85
N ASP A 85 -6.01 1.67 -15.94
CA ASP A 85 -4.62 2.07 -15.72
C ASP A 85 -4.31 2.10 -14.21
N ARG A 86 -3.24 1.42 -13.81
CA ARG A 86 -2.99 1.10 -12.40
C ARG A 86 -2.79 2.33 -11.52
N VAL A 87 -2.10 3.35 -12.04
CA VAL A 87 -1.78 4.57 -11.29
C VAL A 87 -3.03 5.38 -10.94
N ASN A 88 -4.16 5.14 -11.60
CA ASN A 88 -5.37 5.96 -11.45
C ASN A 88 -6.68 5.16 -11.51
N THR A 89 -6.65 3.92 -11.02
CA THR A 89 -7.86 3.12 -10.87
C THR A 89 -8.90 3.88 -10.05
N PHE A 90 -10.10 4.07 -10.60
CA PHE A 90 -11.22 4.87 -10.07
C PHE A 90 -11.07 6.40 -10.15
N GLU A 91 -10.04 6.92 -10.80
CA GLU A 91 -9.91 8.37 -11.00
C GLU A 91 -10.76 8.89 -12.17
N GLN A 92 -11.06 10.18 -12.12
CA GLN A 92 -11.87 10.83 -13.14
C GLN A 92 -11.03 11.22 -14.36
N TYR A 93 -11.41 10.70 -15.52
CA TYR A 93 -10.89 11.15 -16.79
C TYR A 93 -11.74 12.27 -17.37
N ASN A 94 -11.07 13.27 -17.94
CA ASN A 94 -11.72 14.14 -18.89
C ASN A 94 -11.95 13.36 -20.19
N ALA A 95 -13.19 13.38 -20.69
CA ALA A 95 -13.57 12.69 -21.92
C ALA A 95 -13.90 13.70 -23.01
N VAL A 96 -13.22 13.56 -24.15
CA VAL A 96 -13.45 14.35 -25.36
C VAL A 96 -14.02 13.42 -26.43
N LEU A 97 -15.11 13.88 -27.04
CA LEU A 97 -15.89 13.12 -28.03
C LEU A 97 -15.84 13.87 -29.37
N PRO A 98 -14.87 13.55 -30.26
CA PRO A 98 -14.70 14.29 -31.51
C PRO A 98 -15.97 14.23 -32.38
N GLU A 99 -16.42 15.35 -32.93
CA GLU A 99 -17.61 15.38 -33.79
C GLU A 99 -17.37 14.70 -35.15
N ASP A 100 -16.14 14.73 -35.63
CA ASP A 100 -15.69 14.17 -36.91
C ASP A 100 -15.26 12.69 -36.82
N ALA A 101 -15.21 12.11 -35.62
CA ALA A 101 -14.92 10.70 -35.38
C ALA A 101 -15.93 10.10 -34.37
N PRO A 102 -17.18 9.79 -34.80
CA PRO A 102 -18.23 9.29 -33.92
C PRO A 102 -17.87 7.96 -33.24
N GLY A 103 -17.02 7.14 -33.85
CA GLY A 103 -16.49 5.91 -33.27
C GLY A 103 -15.30 6.08 -32.32
N SER A 104 -14.99 7.30 -31.87
CA SER A 104 -13.83 7.58 -31.02
C SER A 104 -14.18 8.32 -29.74
N VAL A 105 -13.45 8.02 -28.66
CA VAL A 105 -13.39 8.79 -27.42
C VAL A 105 -11.95 8.95 -26.96
N THR A 106 -11.55 10.19 -26.66
CA THR A 106 -10.25 10.49 -26.05
C THR A 106 -10.44 10.73 -24.57
N LEU A 107 -9.70 10.01 -23.75
CA LEU A 107 -9.70 10.10 -22.30
C LEU A 107 -8.35 10.67 -21.86
N SER A 108 -8.36 11.76 -21.10
CA SER A 108 -7.15 12.37 -20.53
C SER A 108 -7.23 12.46 -19.02
N TYR A 109 -6.17 12.03 -18.35
CA TYR A 109 -5.96 12.13 -16.91
C TYR A 109 -4.65 12.86 -16.64
N GLN A 110 -4.63 13.72 -15.62
CA GLN A 110 -3.43 14.43 -15.19
C GLN A 110 -3.42 14.64 -13.68
N GLU A 111 -2.32 14.23 -13.07
CA GLU A 111 -1.93 14.55 -11.70
C GLU A 111 -0.48 15.09 -11.68
N GLU A 112 0.04 15.41 -10.49
CA GLU A 112 1.41 15.89 -10.33
C GLU A 112 2.45 14.93 -10.93
N LYS A 113 2.25 13.63 -10.74
CA LYS A 113 3.23 12.62 -11.15
C LYS A 113 3.03 12.10 -12.57
N ALA A 114 1.77 11.90 -12.98
CA ALA A 114 1.43 11.22 -14.23
C ALA A 114 0.50 12.05 -15.11
N ARG A 115 0.69 11.95 -16.42
CA ARG A 115 -0.36 12.26 -17.41
C ARG A 115 -0.58 11.03 -18.29
N ILE A 116 -1.84 10.62 -18.43
CA ILE A 116 -2.25 9.49 -19.27
C ILE A 116 -3.27 10.00 -20.27
N GLU A 117 -3.02 9.74 -21.55
CA GLU A 117 -3.97 9.96 -22.62
C GLU A 117 -4.23 8.64 -23.34
N LYS A 118 -5.50 8.28 -23.53
CA LYS A 118 -5.88 7.12 -24.33
C LYS A 118 -7.04 7.46 -25.24
N THR A 119 -6.92 7.13 -26.51
CA THR A 119 -7.98 7.28 -27.51
C THR A 119 -8.50 5.91 -27.89
N ILE A 120 -9.75 5.63 -27.55
CA ILE A 120 -10.43 4.37 -27.85
C ILE A 120 -11.24 4.56 -29.13
N THR A 121 -10.98 3.74 -30.14
CA THR A 121 -11.64 3.81 -31.46
C THR A 121 -12.27 2.47 -31.81
N LEU A 122 -13.54 2.52 -32.24
CA LEU A 122 -14.30 1.43 -32.81
C LEU A 122 -14.74 1.86 -34.22
N ASP A 123 -14.16 1.25 -35.25
CA ASP A 123 -14.47 1.53 -36.65
C ASP A 123 -15.75 0.83 -37.12
N ASP A 124 -16.35 1.34 -38.19
CA ASP A 124 -17.48 0.71 -38.88
C ASP A 124 -17.11 -0.72 -39.31
N GLY A 125 -18.03 -1.68 -39.11
CA GLY A 125 -17.84 -3.07 -39.51
C GLY A 125 -16.69 -3.81 -38.82
N ALA A 126 -16.01 -3.21 -37.84
CA ALA A 126 -14.90 -3.83 -37.14
C ALA A 126 -15.35 -4.59 -35.89
N SER A 127 -14.73 -5.74 -35.62
CA SER A 127 -14.75 -6.42 -34.31
C SER A 127 -13.39 -6.24 -33.61
N THR A 128 -12.77 -5.09 -33.84
CA THR A 128 -11.46 -4.68 -33.34
C THR A 128 -11.60 -3.33 -32.63
N ILE A 129 -11.06 -3.23 -31.42
CA ILE A 129 -10.96 -2.00 -30.67
C ILE A 129 -9.52 -1.52 -30.79
N ARG A 130 -9.31 -0.33 -31.37
CA ARG A 130 -7.99 0.30 -31.41
C ARG A 130 -7.85 1.24 -30.23
N VAL A 131 -6.72 1.18 -29.54
CA VAL A 131 -6.40 2.11 -28.46
C VAL A 131 -5.03 2.72 -28.69
N ASP A 132 -5.00 4.03 -28.85
CA ASP A 132 -3.76 4.80 -28.91
C ASP A 132 -3.46 5.36 -27.51
N TYR A 133 -2.36 4.93 -26.90
CA TYR A 133 -1.95 5.25 -25.55
C TYR A 133 -0.73 6.17 -25.54
N THR A 134 -0.75 7.17 -24.66
CA THR A 134 0.42 7.96 -24.26
C THR A 134 0.50 8.01 -22.74
N PHE A 135 1.61 7.53 -22.19
CA PHE A 135 1.97 7.66 -20.78
C PHE A 135 3.06 8.72 -20.66
N ALA A 136 2.90 9.67 -19.76
CA ALA A 136 3.86 10.74 -19.52
C ALA A 136 4.19 10.82 -18.03
N ASN A 137 5.48 10.76 -17.71
CA ASN A 137 6.00 11.03 -16.38
C ASN A 137 6.22 12.54 -16.24
N THR A 138 5.34 13.20 -15.50
CA THR A 138 5.41 14.65 -15.24
C THR A 138 6.17 14.98 -13.96
N SER A 139 6.64 13.97 -13.22
CA SER A 139 7.37 14.13 -11.97
C SER A 139 8.85 14.45 -12.17
N GLN A 140 9.58 14.64 -11.07
CA GLN A 140 11.06 14.79 -11.06
C GLN A 140 11.80 13.46 -10.83
N GLU A 141 11.06 12.37 -10.61
CA GLU A 141 11.60 11.02 -10.38
C GLU A 141 11.28 10.12 -11.57
N ASP A 142 12.01 9.02 -11.73
CA ASP A 142 11.70 8.04 -12.78
C ASP A 142 10.43 7.26 -12.43
N PHE A 143 9.59 7.01 -13.43
CA PHE A 143 8.45 6.11 -13.34
C PHE A 143 8.94 4.67 -13.45
N GLY A 144 8.71 3.89 -12.40
CA GLY A 144 9.04 2.47 -12.40
C GLY A 144 8.15 1.68 -13.37
N ASP A 145 8.61 0.50 -13.78
CA ASP A 145 7.88 -0.35 -14.74
C ASP A 145 6.44 -0.67 -14.25
N TYR A 146 6.23 -0.77 -12.93
CA TYR A 146 4.92 -1.10 -12.36
C TYR A 146 3.91 0.06 -12.35
N GLU A 147 4.34 1.29 -12.67
CA GLU A 147 3.48 2.47 -12.69
C GLU A 147 2.81 2.65 -14.07
N ALA A 148 3.52 2.31 -15.15
CA ALA A 148 2.92 2.26 -16.49
C ALA A 148 2.32 0.87 -16.75
N MET A 149 1.10 0.64 -16.26
CA MET A 149 0.47 -0.68 -16.30
C MET A 149 -1.04 -0.61 -16.51
N VAL A 150 -1.58 -1.55 -17.29
CA VAL A 150 -3.01 -1.66 -17.62
C VAL A 150 -3.55 -3.01 -17.19
N LYS A 151 -4.67 -3.01 -16.45
CA LYS A 151 -5.40 -4.20 -16.01
C LYS A 151 -6.63 -4.43 -16.87
N ASN A 152 -6.93 -5.71 -17.14
CA ASN A 152 -8.13 -6.14 -17.86
C ASN A 152 -8.75 -7.37 -17.20
N PHE A 153 -10.05 -7.56 -17.34
CA PHE A 153 -10.79 -8.71 -16.80
C PHE A 153 -11.58 -9.41 -17.91
N PHE A 154 -10.87 -9.92 -18.90
CA PHE A 154 -11.48 -10.53 -20.08
C PHE A 154 -12.14 -11.88 -19.79
N LEU A 155 -13.30 -12.11 -20.39
CA LEU A 155 -14.09 -13.33 -20.33
C LEU A 155 -14.41 -13.82 -21.75
N PRO A 156 -13.49 -14.49 -22.46
CA PRO A 156 -13.73 -14.92 -23.83
C PRO A 156 -14.92 -15.90 -23.93
N SER A 157 -15.27 -16.61 -22.85
CA SER A 157 -16.44 -17.48 -22.75
C SER A 157 -17.73 -16.77 -22.29
N ALA A 158 -17.63 -15.50 -21.87
CA ALA A 158 -18.65 -14.74 -21.14
C ALA A 158 -19.14 -15.45 -19.86
N ALA A 159 -18.27 -16.25 -19.25
CA ALA A 159 -18.51 -17.02 -18.04
C ALA A 159 -17.23 -17.06 -17.20
N PRO A 160 -17.29 -17.45 -15.91
CA PRO A 160 -16.10 -17.71 -15.10
C PRO A 160 -15.05 -18.54 -15.84
N VAL A 161 -13.79 -18.13 -15.71
CA VAL A 161 -12.66 -18.77 -16.41
C VAL A 161 -12.51 -20.23 -15.97
N THR A 162 -12.34 -21.16 -16.90
CA THR A 162 -12.16 -22.59 -16.62
C THR A 162 -10.80 -23.12 -17.10
N GLU A 163 -10.54 -24.43 -16.94
CA GLU A 163 -9.36 -25.10 -17.52
C GLU A 163 -9.44 -25.22 -19.06
N ASP A 164 -10.64 -25.05 -19.64
CA ASP A 164 -10.83 -25.08 -21.09
C ASP A 164 -10.47 -23.74 -21.76
N ASP A 165 -10.23 -22.68 -20.97
CA ASP A 165 -9.77 -21.41 -21.50
C ASP A 165 -8.23 -21.39 -21.57
N LEU A 166 -7.68 -20.78 -22.61
CA LEU A 166 -6.25 -20.79 -22.93
C LEU A 166 -5.69 -19.37 -22.99
N TYR A 167 -4.58 -19.13 -22.30
CA TYR A 167 -3.68 -18.04 -22.61
C TYR A 167 -2.73 -18.46 -23.73
N CYS A 168 -2.70 -17.71 -24.83
CA CYS A 168 -1.71 -17.87 -25.90
C CYS A 168 -0.69 -16.75 -25.78
N ILE A 169 0.56 -17.09 -25.44
CA ILE A 169 1.62 -16.12 -25.17
C ILE A 169 2.83 -16.45 -26.06
N PRO A 170 3.22 -15.59 -27.01
CA PRO A 170 4.47 -15.74 -27.76
C PRO A 170 5.66 -15.51 -26.83
N THR A 171 6.63 -16.43 -26.80
CA THR A 171 7.88 -16.33 -26.04
C THR A 171 9.08 -16.68 -26.92
N SER A 172 10.30 -16.60 -26.38
CA SER A 172 11.48 -17.11 -27.08
C SER A 172 11.39 -18.61 -27.40
N GLY A 173 10.58 -19.36 -26.64
CA GLY A 173 10.30 -20.78 -26.84
C GLY A 173 9.12 -21.08 -27.77
N GLY A 174 8.59 -20.08 -28.48
CA GLY A 174 7.43 -20.19 -29.37
C GLY A 174 6.14 -19.76 -28.67
N VAL A 175 4.99 -20.05 -29.30
CA VAL A 175 3.70 -19.74 -28.68
C VAL A 175 3.40 -20.76 -27.58
N ARG A 176 3.20 -20.27 -26.35
CA ARG A 176 2.79 -21.08 -25.20
C ARG A 176 1.29 -21.02 -25.04
N GLU A 177 0.65 -22.19 -25.10
CA GLU A 177 -0.76 -22.38 -24.75
C GLU A 177 -0.84 -22.83 -23.30
N ILE A 178 -1.35 -21.97 -22.43
CA ILE A 178 -1.41 -22.19 -20.98
C ILE A 178 -2.87 -22.23 -20.58
N ALA A 179 -3.35 -23.38 -20.09
CA ALA A 179 -4.70 -23.47 -19.53
C ALA A 179 -4.85 -22.48 -18.36
N ALA A 180 -5.91 -21.69 -18.35
CA ALA A 180 -5.98 -20.47 -17.54
C ALA A 180 -5.95 -20.73 -16.02
N ARG A 181 -6.42 -21.90 -15.56
CA ARG A 181 -6.32 -22.34 -14.15
C ARG A 181 -5.03 -23.08 -13.82
N THR A 182 -4.17 -23.34 -14.80
CA THR A 182 -2.86 -23.98 -14.64
C THR A 182 -1.76 -22.92 -14.68
N GLY A 183 -0.75 -23.02 -13.80
CA GLY A 183 0.33 -22.04 -13.77
C GLY A 183 1.35 -22.26 -14.89
N SER A 184 2.04 -21.19 -15.31
CA SER A 184 3.11 -21.22 -16.35
C SER A 184 4.43 -21.88 -15.93
N TRP A 185 4.49 -22.57 -14.79
CA TRP A 185 5.75 -23.02 -14.15
C TRP A 185 6.54 -24.03 -14.98
N ASN A 186 5.87 -24.73 -15.89
CA ASN A 186 6.47 -25.69 -16.81
C ASN A 186 7.30 -25.02 -17.91
N TYR A 187 7.19 -23.70 -18.08
CA TYR A 187 7.95 -22.92 -19.06
C TYR A 187 9.02 -22.09 -18.33
N PRO A 188 10.32 -22.45 -18.44
CA PRO A 188 11.42 -21.74 -17.77
C PRO A 188 11.39 -20.22 -17.98
N GLU A 189 11.07 -19.78 -19.19
CA GLU A 189 11.01 -18.39 -19.61
C GLU A 189 9.82 -17.60 -19.03
N LEU A 190 8.83 -18.30 -18.45
CA LEU A 190 7.67 -17.71 -17.80
C LEU A 190 7.63 -17.95 -16.28
N ARG A 191 8.75 -18.31 -15.64
CA ARG A 191 8.77 -18.64 -14.20
C ARG A 191 8.59 -17.43 -13.26
N GLY A 192 8.96 -16.23 -13.70
CA GLY A 192 8.81 -15.00 -12.92
C GLY A 192 7.36 -14.68 -12.53
N LYS A 193 7.17 -13.78 -11.56
CA LYS A 193 5.85 -13.19 -11.27
C LYS A 193 5.34 -12.50 -12.54
N PHE A 194 6.06 -11.47 -12.98
CA PHE A 194 5.92 -10.84 -14.29
C PHE A 194 6.63 -11.68 -15.36
N LYS A 195 5.98 -11.88 -16.50
CA LYS A 195 6.54 -12.62 -17.64
C LYS A 195 7.29 -11.63 -18.51
N GLN A 196 8.62 -11.75 -18.51
CA GLN A 196 9.49 -10.80 -19.20
C GLN A 196 9.86 -11.24 -20.62
N ASP A 197 9.82 -12.55 -20.89
CA ASP A 197 10.05 -13.11 -22.22
C ASP A 197 8.71 -13.27 -22.95
N VAL A 198 8.09 -12.15 -23.33
CA VAL A 198 6.78 -12.10 -24.01
C VAL A 198 6.86 -11.27 -25.29
N GLY A 199 6.20 -11.74 -26.35
CA GLY A 199 6.18 -11.10 -27.66
C GLY A 199 5.12 -10.02 -27.85
N PRO A 200 5.00 -9.49 -29.09
CA PRO A 200 4.23 -8.28 -29.40
C PRO A 200 2.71 -8.47 -29.38
N TRP A 201 2.23 -9.63 -28.96
CA TRP A 201 0.82 -9.91 -28.83
C TRP A 201 0.58 -10.94 -27.73
N ASN A 202 -0.65 -11.05 -27.27
CA ASN A 202 -1.12 -12.09 -26.37
C ASN A 202 -2.61 -12.36 -26.65
N ALA A 203 -3.12 -13.53 -26.29
CA ALA A 203 -4.55 -13.81 -26.45
C ALA A 203 -5.12 -14.59 -25.27
N PHE A 204 -6.41 -14.38 -25.03
CA PHE A 204 -7.22 -15.20 -24.14
C PHE A 204 -8.35 -15.85 -24.92
N VAL A 205 -8.38 -17.18 -24.94
CA VAL A 205 -9.23 -17.96 -25.85
C VAL A 205 -10.14 -18.87 -25.05
N SER A 206 -11.42 -18.89 -25.40
CA SER A 206 -12.34 -19.95 -24.97
C SER A 206 -12.36 -21.04 -26.03
N THR A 207 -11.80 -22.22 -25.71
CA THR A 207 -11.78 -23.35 -26.65
C THR A 207 -13.18 -23.89 -26.92
N THR A 208 -14.07 -23.84 -25.92
CA THR A 208 -15.45 -24.30 -26.03
C THR A 208 -16.28 -23.42 -26.96
N LYS A 209 -16.15 -22.09 -26.82
CA LYS A 209 -16.86 -21.13 -27.66
C LYS A 209 -16.11 -20.81 -28.96
N ARG A 210 -14.85 -21.26 -29.08
CA ARG A 210 -13.92 -20.92 -30.17
C ARG A 210 -13.84 -19.41 -30.40
N ARG A 211 -13.72 -18.64 -29.32
CA ARG A 211 -13.65 -17.18 -29.35
C ARG A 211 -12.39 -16.71 -28.66
N ALA A 212 -11.64 -15.85 -29.33
CA ALA A 212 -10.41 -15.25 -28.81
C ALA A 212 -10.61 -13.75 -28.59
N ILE A 213 -10.07 -13.26 -27.48
CA ILE A 213 -9.73 -11.85 -27.27
C ILE A 213 -8.22 -11.78 -27.46
N ALA A 214 -7.78 -11.34 -28.64
CA ALA A 214 -6.36 -11.24 -28.99
C ALA A 214 -5.92 -9.79 -28.99
N THR A 215 -4.83 -9.47 -28.31
CA THR A 215 -4.26 -8.12 -28.23
C THR A 215 -2.91 -8.08 -28.91
N ALA A 216 -2.71 -7.15 -29.83
CA ALA A 216 -1.43 -6.87 -30.47
C ALA A 216 -0.95 -5.46 -30.15
N PHE A 217 0.37 -5.28 -30.06
CA PHE A 217 1.04 -4.02 -29.73
C PHE A 217 1.91 -3.54 -30.89
N SER A 218 1.91 -2.23 -31.15
CA SER A 218 2.64 -1.64 -32.27
C SER A 218 4.16 -1.58 -32.05
N ASN A 219 4.63 -1.62 -30.81
CA ASN A 219 6.04 -1.44 -30.46
C ASN A 219 6.42 -2.14 -29.14
N ASP A 220 7.71 -2.15 -28.83
CA ASP A 220 8.29 -2.72 -27.60
C ASP A 220 8.12 -1.87 -26.34
N PHE A 221 7.21 -0.86 -26.37
CA PHE A 221 6.84 -0.16 -25.14
C PHE A 221 6.13 -1.13 -24.17
N TYR A 222 5.35 -2.08 -24.69
CA TYR A 222 4.87 -3.23 -23.93
C TYR A 222 6.05 -4.15 -23.61
N ARG A 223 6.28 -4.39 -22.32
CA ARG A 223 7.45 -5.15 -21.85
C ARG A 223 7.06 -6.47 -21.22
N TRP A 224 6.12 -6.47 -20.28
CA TRP A 224 5.82 -7.66 -19.50
C TRP A 224 4.33 -7.99 -19.46
N PHE A 225 4.06 -9.27 -19.29
CA PHE A 225 2.71 -9.79 -19.09
C PHE A 225 2.54 -10.29 -17.66
N TYR A 226 1.35 -10.12 -17.10
CA TYR A 226 1.00 -10.76 -15.84
C TYR A 226 -0.47 -11.18 -15.82
N TYR A 227 -0.76 -12.26 -15.11
CA TYR A 227 -2.12 -12.70 -14.83
C TYR A 227 -2.20 -13.31 -13.43
N TRP A 228 -3.36 -13.18 -12.78
CA TRP A 228 -3.60 -13.79 -11.47
C TRP A 228 -3.61 -15.31 -11.58
N LYS A 229 -2.84 -15.98 -10.71
CA LYS A 229 -2.71 -17.44 -10.68
C LYS A 229 -3.77 -18.06 -9.75
N GLY A 230 -4.38 -19.16 -10.20
CA GLY A 230 -5.04 -20.17 -9.35
C GLY A 230 -6.46 -19.85 -8.89
N GLY A 231 -7.43 -20.71 -9.24
CA GLY A 231 -8.74 -20.83 -8.58
C GLY A 231 -9.68 -19.62 -8.61
N ILE A 232 -9.29 -18.51 -9.22
CA ILE A 232 -10.07 -17.27 -9.29
C ILE A 232 -10.93 -17.28 -10.54
N ASP A 233 -12.22 -16.99 -10.38
CA ASP A 233 -13.21 -17.03 -11.46
C ASP A 233 -13.03 -15.90 -12.49
N TYR A 234 -12.43 -14.79 -12.07
CA TYR A 234 -12.22 -13.55 -12.84
C TYR A 234 -10.78 -13.05 -12.70
N PRO A 235 -9.78 -13.75 -13.26
CA PRO A 235 -8.37 -13.36 -13.13
C PRO A 235 -8.09 -12.05 -13.87
N THR A 236 -7.14 -11.26 -13.35
CA THR A 236 -6.65 -10.09 -14.10
C THR A 236 -5.76 -10.53 -15.27
N TYR A 237 -5.79 -9.75 -16.34
CA TYR A 237 -5.02 -9.88 -17.56
C TYR A 237 -4.28 -8.56 -17.78
N GLU A 238 -3.02 -8.51 -17.36
CA GLU A 238 -2.30 -7.26 -17.09
C GLU A 238 -1.12 -7.06 -18.05
N TRP A 239 -1.00 -5.84 -18.56
CA TRP A 239 0.08 -5.40 -19.44
C TRP A 239 0.95 -4.38 -18.73
N VAL A 240 2.26 -4.60 -18.73
CA VAL A 240 3.24 -3.71 -18.11
C VAL A 240 4.10 -3.08 -19.21
N PHE A 241 4.24 -1.76 -19.16
CA PHE A 241 4.99 -0.97 -20.13
C PHE A 241 6.36 -0.59 -19.56
N GLN A 242 7.24 -0.12 -20.45
CA GLN A 242 8.59 0.30 -20.08
C GLN A 242 8.57 1.48 -19.11
N ALA A 243 9.46 1.48 -18.12
CA ALA A 243 9.76 2.61 -17.26
C ALA A 243 9.95 3.92 -18.06
N LEU A 244 9.42 5.01 -17.52
CA LEU A 244 9.55 6.35 -18.11
C LEU A 244 10.45 7.21 -17.24
N PRO A 245 11.63 7.65 -17.73
CA PRO A 245 12.44 8.60 -16.97
C PRO A 245 11.69 9.89 -16.65
N ALA A 246 12.15 10.62 -15.64
CA ALA A 246 11.58 11.92 -15.26
C ALA A 246 11.44 12.85 -16.50
N GLY A 247 10.25 13.40 -16.71
CA GLY A 247 9.98 14.30 -17.82
C GLY A 247 9.90 13.65 -19.20
N MET A 248 9.81 12.31 -19.29
CA MET A 248 9.67 11.58 -20.55
C MET A 248 8.25 11.02 -20.70
N GLN A 249 7.84 10.83 -21.96
CA GLN A 249 6.60 10.16 -22.34
C GLN A 249 6.86 9.07 -23.36
N GLY A 250 6.06 8.01 -23.32
CA GLY A 250 6.08 6.90 -24.26
C GLY A 250 4.68 6.66 -24.83
N SER A 251 4.62 6.26 -26.09
CA SER A 251 3.34 5.98 -26.77
C SER A 251 3.33 4.62 -27.42
N THR A 252 2.14 4.00 -27.47
CA THR A 252 1.91 2.71 -28.13
C THR A 252 0.49 2.64 -28.64
N THR A 253 0.29 1.91 -29.74
CA THR A 253 -1.04 1.54 -30.23
C THR A 253 -1.23 0.07 -29.93
N LEU A 254 -2.39 -0.27 -29.37
CA LEU A 254 -2.82 -1.65 -29.24
C LEU A 254 -4.12 -1.91 -29.99
N TRP A 255 -4.29 -3.14 -30.46
CA TRP A 255 -5.50 -3.62 -31.11
C TRP A 255 -6.04 -4.79 -30.32
N MET A 256 -7.28 -4.68 -29.84
CA MET A 256 -8.00 -5.77 -29.18
C MET A 256 -9.03 -6.36 -30.15
N HIS A 257 -8.77 -7.58 -30.61
CA HIS A 257 -9.62 -8.29 -31.56
C HIS A 257 -10.55 -9.26 -30.83
N VAL A 258 -11.85 -9.18 -31.12
CA VAL A 258 -12.82 -10.21 -30.74
C VAL A 258 -13.02 -11.12 -31.95
N ALA A 259 -12.24 -12.20 -32.00
CA ALA A 259 -12.19 -13.14 -33.12
C ALA A 259 -13.01 -14.42 -32.84
N ARG A 260 -13.92 -14.78 -33.75
CA ARG A 260 -14.76 -15.99 -33.64
C ARG A 260 -14.20 -17.14 -34.45
N ASP A 261 -14.63 -18.36 -34.14
CA ASP A 261 -14.24 -19.62 -34.78
C ASP A 261 -12.74 -19.95 -34.71
N ILE A 262 -12.00 -19.27 -33.84
CA ILE A 262 -10.57 -19.43 -33.57
C ILE A 262 -10.39 -20.24 -32.27
N PRO A 263 -9.87 -21.48 -32.33
CA PRO A 263 -9.80 -22.37 -31.17
C PRO A 263 -8.57 -22.14 -30.27
N ALA A 264 -7.49 -21.56 -30.82
CA ALA A 264 -6.30 -21.07 -30.12
C ALA A 264 -5.68 -19.97 -30.99
N VAL A 265 -4.67 -19.24 -30.53
CA VAL A 265 -4.03 -18.17 -31.32
C VAL A 265 -2.55 -18.47 -31.51
N SER A 266 -2.13 -18.49 -32.76
CA SER A 266 -0.75 -18.66 -33.21
C SER A 266 -0.08 -17.32 -33.56
N HIS A 267 -0.88 -16.30 -33.87
CA HIS A 267 -0.42 -14.96 -34.21
C HIS A 267 -1.54 -13.93 -34.08
N ALA A 268 -1.19 -12.71 -33.69
CA ALA A 268 -2.05 -11.54 -33.81
C ALA A 268 -1.22 -10.29 -34.16
N ASP A 269 -1.75 -9.47 -35.05
CA ASP A 269 -1.27 -8.13 -35.36
C ASP A 269 -2.46 -7.22 -35.69
N GLY A 270 -2.21 -5.94 -36.02
CA GLY A 270 -3.28 -5.02 -36.36
C GLY A 270 -4.15 -5.41 -37.57
N ALA A 271 -3.73 -6.37 -38.40
CA ALA A 271 -4.43 -6.80 -39.60
C ALA A 271 -5.18 -8.13 -39.44
N VAL A 272 -4.62 -9.10 -38.71
CA VAL A 272 -5.19 -10.45 -38.61
C VAL A 272 -4.99 -11.11 -37.24
N VAL A 273 -5.85 -12.09 -36.94
CA VAL A 273 -5.61 -13.10 -35.89
C VAL A 273 -5.57 -14.46 -36.57
N ALA A 274 -4.52 -15.25 -36.34
CA ALA A 274 -4.33 -16.53 -36.99
C ALA A 274 -4.18 -17.69 -36.00
N HIS A 275 -4.62 -18.86 -36.41
CA HIS A 275 -4.40 -20.13 -35.73
C HIS A 275 -3.93 -21.17 -36.72
N THR A 276 -2.81 -21.83 -36.44
CA THR A 276 -2.27 -22.88 -37.30
C THR A 276 -1.99 -24.14 -36.49
N GLN A 277 -2.47 -25.27 -37.00
CA GLN A 277 -2.27 -26.58 -36.40
C GLN A 277 -1.98 -27.65 -37.46
N HIS A 278 -1.27 -28.70 -37.08
CA HIS A 278 -1.08 -29.88 -37.92
C HIS A 278 -2.25 -30.85 -37.79
N THR A 279 -2.71 -31.38 -38.92
CA THR A 279 -3.80 -32.35 -39.05
C THR A 279 -3.39 -33.47 -40.00
N ASP A 280 -4.16 -34.55 -40.07
CA ASP A 280 -3.92 -35.65 -41.02
C ASP A 280 -3.89 -35.20 -42.50
N ALA A 281 -4.50 -34.06 -42.81
CA ALA A 281 -4.55 -33.48 -44.16
C ALA A 281 -3.43 -32.46 -44.45
N GLY A 282 -2.57 -32.16 -43.47
CA GLY A 282 -1.54 -31.12 -43.53
C GLY A 282 -1.76 -30.00 -42.52
N LEU A 283 -1.33 -28.77 -42.85
CA LEU A 283 -1.48 -27.61 -41.97
C LEU A 283 -2.85 -26.98 -42.17
N ALA A 284 -3.68 -26.96 -41.13
CA ALA A 284 -4.92 -26.20 -41.11
C ALA A 284 -4.67 -24.83 -40.48
N THR A 285 -4.97 -23.77 -41.23
CA THR A 285 -4.83 -22.38 -40.80
C THR A 285 -6.17 -21.68 -40.83
N SER A 286 -6.58 -21.12 -39.71
CA SER A 286 -7.74 -20.22 -39.61
C SER A 286 -7.25 -18.79 -39.47
N VAL A 287 -7.84 -17.87 -40.24
CA VAL A 287 -7.47 -16.45 -40.30
C VAL A 287 -8.72 -15.62 -40.08
N PHE A 288 -8.70 -14.80 -39.04
CA PHE A 288 -9.66 -13.75 -38.79
C PHE A 288 -9.15 -12.44 -39.42
N ALA A 289 -9.97 -11.83 -40.27
CA ALA A 289 -9.62 -10.61 -40.99
C ALA A 289 -10.02 -9.37 -40.17
N ALA A 290 -9.06 -8.77 -39.46
CA ALA A 290 -9.33 -7.82 -38.38
C ALA A 290 -9.49 -6.36 -38.84
N SER A 291 -8.65 -5.91 -39.77
CA SER A 291 -8.66 -4.52 -40.26
C SER A 291 -9.49 -4.33 -41.52
N GLU A 292 -9.51 -5.32 -42.40
CA GLU A 292 -10.17 -5.24 -43.71
C GLU A 292 -10.43 -6.64 -44.28
N ALA A 293 -11.21 -6.72 -45.37
CA ALA A 293 -11.47 -8.00 -46.05
C ALA A 293 -10.23 -8.53 -46.80
N LEU A 294 -9.99 -9.84 -46.72
CA LEU A 294 -8.89 -10.54 -47.38
C LEU A 294 -9.34 -11.16 -48.71
N GLN A 295 -9.73 -10.32 -49.67
CA GLN A 295 -10.10 -10.78 -51.01
C GLN A 295 -8.86 -10.92 -51.92
N GLY A 296 -8.74 -12.08 -52.59
CA GLY A 296 -7.63 -12.36 -53.50
C GLY A 296 -6.26 -12.48 -52.81
N ALA A 297 -6.25 -12.76 -51.50
CA ALA A 297 -5.03 -13.00 -50.74
C ALA A 297 -4.61 -14.48 -50.84
N THR A 298 -3.30 -14.74 -50.76
CA THR A 298 -2.73 -16.09 -50.77
C THR A 298 -1.92 -16.33 -49.49
N LEU A 299 -1.97 -17.55 -48.95
CA LEU A 299 -1.13 -17.99 -47.85
C LEU A 299 0.10 -18.71 -48.39
N GLN A 300 1.28 -18.15 -48.14
CA GLN A 300 2.57 -18.80 -48.38
C GLN A 300 3.04 -19.48 -47.11
N THR A 301 3.56 -20.70 -47.19
CA THR A 301 4.02 -21.46 -46.03
C THR A 301 5.39 -22.06 -46.30
N THR A 302 6.33 -21.88 -45.37
CA THR A 302 7.60 -22.61 -45.34
C THR A 302 7.73 -23.38 -44.04
N VAL A 303 8.36 -24.54 -44.08
CA VAL A 303 8.54 -25.44 -42.94
C VAL A 303 9.99 -25.87 -42.80
N ARG A 304 10.46 -26.03 -41.55
CA ARG A 304 11.82 -26.51 -41.24
C ARG A 304 11.80 -27.44 -40.02
N ARG A 305 12.44 -28.61 -40.11
CA ARG A 305 12.53 -29.57 -39.00
C ARG A 305 13.72 -29.28 -38.07
N LEU A 306 13.56 -29.49 -36.77
CA LEU A 306 14.61 -29.31 -35.75
C LEU A 306 15.19 -30.65 -35.24
N PRO A 307 16.50 -30.74 -34.89
CA PRO A 307 17.57 -29.83 -35.26
C PRO A 307 17.94 -30.05 -36.73
N GLY A 308 17.74 -29.03 -37.56
CA GLY A 308 17.98 -29.11 -39.00
C GLY A 308 17.86 -27.75 -39.65
N GLU A 309 18.57 -27.58 -40.77
CA GLU A 309 18.63 -26.32 -41.53
C GLU A 309 17.84 -26.36 -42.84
N GLY A 310 17.30 -27.52 -43.22
CA GLY A 310 16.53 -27.66 -44.46
C GLY A 310 15.16 -26.99 -44.34
N GLU A 311 14.98 -25.89 -45.06
CA GLU A 311 13.68 -25.24 -45.26
C GLU A 311 12.99 -25.78 -46.52
N GLU A 312 11.72 -26.14 -46.39
CA GLU A 312 10.85 -26.58 -47.48
C GLU A 312 9.75 -25.54 -47.69
N THR A 313 9.64 -25.00 -48.90
CA THR A 313 8.52 -24.13 -49.27
C THR A 313 7.36 -24.98 -49.79
N LEU A 314 6.20 -24.87 -49.13
CA LEU A 314 4.98 -25.54 -49.55
C LEU A 314 4.27 -24.74 -50.64
N ALA A 315 3.30 -25.37 -51.31
CA ALA A 315 2.49 -24.68 -52.32
C ALA A 315 1.72 -23.51 -51.68
N ALA A 316 1.77 -22.33 -52.31
CA ALA A 316 0.92 -21.21 -51.94
C ALA A 316 -0.56 -21.57 -52.21
N VAL A 317 -1.43 -21.26 -51.26
CA VAL A 317 -2.87 -21.56 -51.35
C VAL A 317 -3.67 -20.26 -51.31
N ASP A 318 -4.64 -20.13 -52.21
CA ASP A 318 -5.57 -19.00 -52.18
C ASP A 318 -6.39 -19.05 -50.88
N LEU A 319 -6.46 -17.92 -50.17
CA LEU A 319 -7.39 -17.79 -49.06
C LEU A 319 -8.82 -17.70 -49.61
N PRO A 320 -9.82 -18.28 -48.92
CA PRO A 320 -11.21 -17.98 -49.23
C PRO A 320 -11.43 -16.46 -49.14
N ALA A 321 -12.44 -15.92 -49.81
CA ALA A 321 -12.79 -14.51 -49.63
C ALA A 321 -13.29 -14.29 -48.18
N ILE A 322 -12.40 -13.85 -47.31
CA ILE A 322 -12.70 -13.58 -45.90
C ILE A 322 -13.19 -12.14 -45.81
N ALA A 323 -14.45 -11.94 -45.43
CA ALA A 323 -14.98 -10.61 -45.18
C ALA A 323 -14.34 -10.01 -43.91
N HIS A 324 -14.41 -8.69 -43.78
CA HIS A 324 -13.96 -7.98 -42.57
C HIS A 324 -14.73 -8.50 -41.34
N ALA A 325 -14.03 -8.63 -40.22
CA ALA A 325 -14.55 -9.19 -38.96
C ALA A 325 -15.10 -10.63 -39.07
N GLN A 326 -14.62 -11.41 -40.05
CA GLN A 326 -14.96 -12.83 -40.23
C GLN A 326 -13.71 -13.71 -40.21
N THR A 327 -13.93 -15.00 -39.95
CA THR A 327 -12.89 -16.03 -39.97
C THR A 327 -13.05 -16.92 -41.20
N GLY A 328 -11.94 -17.15 -41.91
CA GLY A 328 -11.84 -18.15 -42.97
C GLY A 328 -10.78 -19.19 -42.63
N SER A 329 -10.97 -20.42 -43.09
CA SER A 329 -9.99 -21.49 -42.90
C SER A 329 -9.49 -22.01 -44.23
N VAL A 330 -8.22 -22.39 -44.27
CA VAL A 330 -7.54 -22.99 -45.41
C VAL A 330 -6.68 -24.16 -44.93
N SER A 331 -6.50 -25.17 -45.78
CA SER A 331 -5.58 -26.27 -45.52
C SER A 331 -4.45 -26.25 -46.54
N VAL A 332 -3.21 -26.27 -46.06
CA VAL A 332 -2.01 -26.42 -46.88
C VAL A 332 -1.61 -27.90 -46.85
N PRO A 333 -1.71 -28.62 -47.97
CA PRO A 333 -1.35 -30.04 -48.02
C PRO A 333 0.11 -30.24 -47.62
N TRP A 334 0.34 -31.05 -46.60
CA TRP A 334 1.66 -31.35 -46.08
C TRP A 334 1.66 -32.71 -45.37
N GLN A 335 2.72 -33.49 -45.54
CA GLN A 335 2.93 -34.74 -44.80
C GLN A 335 4.24 -34.64 -44.05
N ALA A 336 4.13 -34.27 -42.78
CA ALA A 336 5.29 -34.14 -41.90
C ALA A 336 5.76 -35.51 -41.41
N ALA A 337 7.07 -35.69 -41.33
CA ALA A 337 7.65 -36.76 -40.51
C ALA A 337 7.60 -36.37 -39.03
N ASP A 338 7.63 -37.37 -38.14
CA ASP A 338 7.71 -37.15 -36.68
C ASP A 338 8.84 -36.18 -36.32
N GLY A 339 8.59 -35.18 -35.49
CA GLY A 339 9.56 -34.20 -35.06
C GLY A 339 8.95 -32.85 -34.66
N THR A 340 9.82 -31.95 -34.24
CA THR A 340 9.50 -30.53 -34.05
C THR A 340 9.75 -29.77 -35.35
N TRP A 341 8.74 -29.04 -35.82
CA TRP A 341 8.78 -28.27 -37.06
C TRP A 341 8.52 -26.81 -36.80
N VAL A 342 9.29 -25.93 -37.42
CA VAL A 342 9.03 -24.50 -37.49
C VAL A 342 8.19 -24.24 -38.72
N VAL A 343 7.02 -23.64 -38.54
CA VAL A 343 6.08 -23.28 -39.60
C VAL A 343 6.07 -21.76 -39.70
N HIS A 344 6.47 -21.24 -40.85
CA HIS A 344 6.48 -19.82 -41.15
C HIS A 344 5.45 -19.52 -42.24
N GLN A 345 4.52 -18.62 -41.96
CA GLN A 345 3.39 -18.30 -42.82
C GLN A 345 3.32 -16.81 -43.12
N ARG A 346 2.98 -16.49 -44.37
CA ARG A 346 2.79 -15.13 -44.86
C ARG A 346 1.50 -15.02 -45.64
N ILE A 347 0.69 -14.01 -45.31
CA ILE A 347 -0.48 -13.63 -46.11
C ILE A 347 -0.01 -12.58 -47.11
N MET A 348 -0.14 -12.89 -48.39
CA MET A 348 0.25 -12.00 -49.49
C MET A 348 -0.99 -11.48 -50.21
N ARG A 349 -1.05 -10.19 -50.52
CA ARG A 349 -2.10 -9.59 -51.35
C ARG A 349 -1.47 -8.56 -52.29
N GLY A 350 -1.69 -8.71 -53.60
CA GLY A 350 -1.09 -7.80 -54.59
C GLY A 350 0.44 -7.78 -54.62
N GLY A 351 1.11 -8.80 -54.07
CA GLY A 351 2.57 -8.86 -53.94
C GLY A 351 3.14 -8.28 -52.64
N GLU A 352 2.29 -7.71 -51.78
CA GLU A 352 2.67 -7.18 -50.48
C GLU A 352 2.32 -8.17 -49.36
N THR A 353 3.17 -8.23 -48.33
CA THR A 353 2.88 -8.99 -47.11
C THR A 353 1.88 -8.22 -46.27
N VAL A 354 0.71 -8.80 -46.05
CA VAL A 354 -0.32 -8.27 -45.15
C VAL A 354 0.02 -8.60 -43.69
N SER A 355 0.46 -9.84 -43.46
CA SER A 355 0.83 -10.35 -42.14
C SER A 355 1.78 -11.53 -42.29
N GLU A 356 2.68 -11.72 -41.33
CA GLU A 356 3.60 -12.86 -41.27
C GLU A 356 3.85 -13.32 -39.85
N TRP A 357 4.00 -14.64 -39.66
CA TRP A 357 4.28 -15.22 -38.35
C TRP A 357 4.98 -16.56 -38.45
N GLU A 358 5.65 -16.94 -37.37
CA GLU A 358 6.35 -18.21 -37.23
C GLU A 358 5.92 -18.90 -35.94
N GLN A 359 5.72 -20.21 -35.98
CA GLN A 359 5.43 -21.01 -34.79
C GLN A 359 6.06 -22.41 -34.86
N ALA A 360 6.28 -23.02 -33.70
CA ALA A 360 6.70 -24.40 -33.60
C ALA A 360 5.48 -25.33 -33.52
N VAL A 361 5.50 -26.43 -34.28
CA VAL A 361 4.47 -27.47 -34.32
C VAL A 361 5.16 -28.82 -34.11
N VAL A 362 4.65 -29.62 -33.17
CA VAL A 362 5.16 -30.98 -32.91
C VAL A 362 4.28 -32.00 -33.62
N VAL A 363 4.90 -32.87 -34.41
CA VAL A 363 4.24 -34.00 -35.06
C VAL A 363 4.83 -35.28 -34.47
N GLY A 364 4.03 -36.14 -33.85
CA GLY A 364 4.56 -37.33 -33.18
C GLY A 364 5.54 -36.99 -32.05
N GLU A 365 6.72 -37.61 -32.03
CA GLU A 365 7.75 -37.36 -31.02
C GLU A 365 8.58 -36.09 -31.32
N PRO A 366 8.82 -35.21 -30.34
CA PRO A 366 9.60 -33.99 -30.54
C PRO A 366 11.07 -34.32 -30.87
N SER A 367 11.66 -33.60 -31.82
CA SER A 367 13.02 -33.88 -32.32
C SER A 367 14.06 -32.83 -31.98
N GLY A 368 13.66 -31.62 -31.55
CA GLY A 368 14.54 -30.55 -31.09
C GLY A 368 13.78 -29.35 -30.48
N ASP A 369 14.50 -28.45 -29.83
CA ASP A 369 13.94 -27.27 -29.15
C ASP A 369 13.85 -26.06 -30.08
N TYR A 370 12.71 -25.37 -30.05
CA TYR A 370 12.55 -24.07 -30.70
C TYR A 370 13.08 -22.96 -29.80
N ALA A 371 13.89 -22.07 -30.37
CA ALA A 371 14.38 -20.88 -29.72
C ALA A 371 14.48 -19.74 -30.75
N ARG A 372 13.90 -18.58 -30.45
CA ARG A 372 14.00 -17.36 -31.24
C ARG A 372 14.05 -16.15 -30.32
N GLU A 373 14.75 -15.09 -30.74
CA GLU A 373 14.65 -13.79 -30.08
C GLU A 373 13.27 -13.18 -30.32
N VAL A 374 12.62 -12.71 -29.25
CA VAL A 374 11.35 -12.01 -29.34
C VAL A 374 11.53 -10.71 -30.13
N GLN A 375 10.67 -10.49 -31.13
CA GLN A 375 10.75 -9.32 -32.00
C GLN A 375 9.43 -8.55 -32.00
N PHE A 376 9.53 -7.24 -31.80
CA PHE A 376 8.43 -6.29 -31.89
C PHE A 376 8.40 -5.60 -33.26
N PRO A 377 7.23 -5.12 -33.74
CA PRO A 377 7.13 -4.44 -35.03
C PRO A 377 7.95 -3.15 -35.10
N ALA A 378 8.09 -2.44 -33.98
CA ALA A 378 8.85 -1.21 -33.86
C ALA A 378 9.46 -1.06 -32.46
N VAL A 379 10.47 -0.19 -32.37
CA VAL A 379 11.03 0.27 -31.09
C VAL A 379 10.29 1.53 -30.66
N ALA A 380 9.81 1.57 -29.43
CA ALA A 380 9.15 2.73 -28.85
C ALA A 380 10.14 3.89 -28.69
N GLN A 381 9.73 5.08 -29.14
CA GLN A 381 10.49 6.29 -28.90
C GLN A 381 9.97 6.97 -27.64
N LEU A 382 10.87 7.24 -26.71
CA LEU A 382 10.57 8.08 -25.56
C LEU A 382 10.86 9.54 -25.94
N GLU A 383 9.87 10.40 -25.73
CA GLU A 383 9.92 11.81 -26.06
C GLU A 383 9.89 12.66 -24.79
N PRO A 384 10.51 13.85 -24.75
CA PRO A 384 10.33 14.77 -23.64
C PRO A 384 8.87 15.25 -23.52
N VAL A 385 8.37 15.38 -22.30
CA VAL A 385 7.06 15.97 -22.02
C VAL A 385 7.09 17.46 -22.38
N PRO A 386 6.17 17.96 -23.24
CA PRO A 386 6.16 19.37 -23.64
C PRO A 386 6.03 20.32 -22.44
N GLY A 387 6.94 21.30 -22.36
CA GLY A 387 6.95 22.30 -21.29
C GLY A 387 7.43 21.79 -19.93
N TRP A 388 7.81 20.51 -19.83
CA TRP A 388 8.49 20.00 -18.65
C TRP A 388 9.94 20.48 -18.64
N GLU A 389 10.36 21.03 -17.51
CA GLU A 389 11.74 21.39 -17.26
C GLU A 389 12.19 20.62 -16.03
N ARG A 390 13.36 19.97 -16.13
CA ARG A 390 14.01 19.42 -14.94
C ARG A 390 14.26 20.58 -14.02
N ILE A 391 13.71 20.52 -12.81
CA ILE A 391 14.01 21.52 -11.79
C ILE A 391 15.52 21.44 -11.60
N ALA A 392 16.21 22.54 -11.93
CA ALA A 392 17.65 22.59 -11.74
C ALA A 392 17.91 22.26 -10.28
N GLU A 393 18.72 21.23 -10.04
CA GLU A 393 19.29 20.95 -8.72
C GLU A 393 20.04 22.22 -8.32
N THR A 394 19.34 23.07 -7.59
CA THR A 394 19.88 24.34 -7.16
C THR A 394 20.74 23.96 -6.00
N ASP A 395 22.03 24.26 -6.08
CA ASP A 395 22.87 24.09 -4.91
C ASP A 395 22.30 24.99 -3.81
N LEU A 396 21.61 24.36 -2.86
CA LEU A 396 20.95 25.06 -1.75
C LEU A 396 21.98 25.75 -0.87
N VAL A 397 23.22 25.24 -0.85
CA VAL A 397 24.23 25.60 0.13
C VAL A 397 24.83 26.97 -0.17
N GLN A 398 24.65 27.88 0.78
CA GLN A 398 25.11 29.27 0.71
C GLN A 398 26.15 29.50 1.81
N PRO A 399 27.42 29.09 1.60
CA PRO A 399 28.44 29.21 2.62
C PRO A 399 28.83 30.68 2.83
N THR A 400 29.03 31.06 4.09
CA THR A 400 29.62 32.34 4.46
C THR A 400 31.14 32.32 4.23
N GLN A 401 31.78 33.49 4.22
CA GLN A 401 33.24 33.59 4.12
C GLN A 401 33.95 32.82 5.24
N GLU A 402 33.38 32.80 6.45
CA GLU A 402 33.90 32.02 7.58
C GLU A 402 33.80 30.52 7.32
N ASP A 403 32.70 30.06 6.73
CA ASP A 403 32.53 28.64 6.37
C ASP A 403 33.57 28.21 5.33
N VAL A 404 33.81 29.05 4.32
CA VAL A 404 34.84 28.83 3.28
C VAL A 404 36.23 28.77 3.89
N GLU A 405 36.58 29.69 4.79
CA GLU A 405 37.89 29.71 5.48
C GLU A 405 38.07 28.48 6.38
N ARG A 406 37.02 28.09 7.11
CA ARG A 406 37.00 26.89 7.94
C ARG A 406 37.05 25.61 7.11
N GLY A 407 36.49 25.64 5.91
CA GLY A 407 36.47 24.55 4.94
C GLY A 407 35.24 23.65 5.00
N PHE A 408 34.21 24.01 5.76
CA PHE A 408 32.94 23.29 5.80
C PHE A 408 31.81 24.15 6.35
N VAL A 409 30.59 23.81 5.97
CA VAL A 409 29.35 24.46 6.39
C VAL A 409 28.39 23.45 7.02
N ILE A 410 27.76 23.85 8.12
CA ILE A 410 26.65 23.11 8.74
C ILE A 410 25.37 23.85 8.36
N TYR A 411 24.33 23.15 7.94
CA TYR A 411 23.07 23.77 7.53
C TYR A 411 21.87 22.87 7.79
N LEU A 412 20.66 23.44 7.73
CA LEU A 412 19.40 22.69 7.75
C LEU A 412 18.83 22.56 6.34
N ASP A 413 18.21 21.42 6.07
CA ASP A 413 17.48 21.13 4.83
C ASP A 413 15.96 21.14 5.11
N GLU A 414 15.32 19.97 5.29
CA GLU A 414 13.87 19.88 5.54
C GLU A 414 13.41 20.58 6.85
N PHE A 415 14.29 20.73 7.84
CA PHE A 415 14.02 21.44 9.11
C PHE A 415 14.18 22.97 9.00
N ALA A 416 14.69 23.49 7.87
CA ALA A 416 14.96 24.91 7.73
C ALA A 416 13.67 25.72 7.58
N ALA A 417 13.58 26.85 8.28
CA ALA A 417 12.53 27.84 8.02
C ALA A 417 12.57 28.32 6.55
N GLU A 418 11.45 28.82 6.06
CA GLU A 418 11.30 29.27 4.67
C GLU A 418 12.44 30.25 4.28
N GLY A 419 13.15 29.92 3.18
CA GLY A 419 14.29 30.69 2.69
C GLY A 419 15.58 30.57 3.51
N GLN A 420 15.67 29.65 4.48
CA GLN A 420 16.89 29.38 5.26
C GLN A 420 17.57 28.04 4.91
N ALA A 421 16.94 27.21 4.08
CA ALA A 421 17.54 25.95 3.62
C ALA A 421 18.93 26.20 2.99
N GLY A 422 19.91 25.38 3.35
CA GLY A 422 21.28 25.49 2.84
C GLY A 422 22.13 26.63 3.43
N ARG A 423 21.58 27.49 4.30
CA ARG A 423 22.36 28.54 4.98
C ARG A 423 23.09 28.02 6.21
N SER A 424 24.22 28.65 6.51
CA SER A 424 25.04 28.37 7.70
C SER A 424 24.19 28.40 8.98
N LEU A 425 24.06 27.23 9.62
CA LEU A 425 23.34 27.04 10.86
C LEU A 425 24.20 27.53 12.02
N ARG A 426 23.69 28.53 12.75
CA ARG A 426 24.34 29.09 13.96
C ARG A 426 23.58 28.79 15.23
N SER A 427 22.27 28.65 15.13
CA SER A 427 21.41 28.34 16.26
C SER A 427 20.16 27.59 15.82
N TYR A 428 19.62 26.77 16.70
CA TYR A 428 18.34 26.09 16.50
C TYR A 428 17.58 26.02 17.83
N ALA A 429 16.26 26.15 17.80
CA ALA A 429 15.42 26.09 18.99
C ALA A 429 14.49 24.87 18.92
N MET A 430 14.32 24.18 20.05
CA MET A 430 13.43 23.03 20.17
C MET A 430 12.44 23.26 21.30
N ASP A 431 11.14 23.31 20.98
CA ASP A 431 10.07 23.30 21.97
C ASP A 431 9.70 21.86 22.35
N MET A 432 9.80 21.56 23.65
CA MET A 432 9.63 20.21 24.21
C MET A 432 8.79 20.27 25.50
N GLY A 433 7.96 19.26 25.72
CA GLY A 433 7.39 19.00 27.03
C GLY A 433 8.37 18.26 27.94
N GLN A 434 8.00 18.07 29.19
CA GLN A 434 8.77 17.27 30.15
C GLN A 434 8.56 15.76 29.89
N GLY A 435 9.63 14.97 29.91
CA GLY A 435 9.55 13.51 29.67
C GLY A 435 9.46 13.10 28.20
N GLU A 436 9.72 14.01 27.28
CA GLU A 436 9.70 13.79 25.85
C GLU A 436 11.10 13.57 25.26
N ALA A 437 11.17 12.76 24.20
CA ALA A 437 12.30 12.69 23.29
C ALA A 437 11.95 13.37 21.96
N LYS A 438 12.88 14.12 21.38
CA LYS A 438 12.69 14.79 20.08
C LYS A 438 13.98 14.77 19.27
N THR A 439 13.84 14.65 17.95
CA THR A 439 14.98 14.52 17.04
C THR A 439 14.91 15.58 15.94
N PHE A 440 16.07 16.07 15.49
CA PHE A 440 16.17 16.89 14.29
C PHE A 440 17.43 16.52 13.48
N GLY A 441 17.37 16.77 12.17
CA GLY A 441 18.45 16.53 11.23
C GLY A 441 19.14 17.82 10.78
N MET A 442 20.46 17.77 10.61
CA MET A 442 21.28 18.79 9.97
C MET A 442 22.28 18.14 9.02
N ARG A 443 22.85 18.93 8.10
CA ARG A 443 23.86 18.47 7.15
C ARG A 443 25.18 19.18 7.38
N VAL A 444 26.28 18.46 7.13
CA VAL A 444 27.62 19.04 7.05
C VAL A 444 28.15 18.81 5.64
N ARG A 445 28.44 19.89 4.92
CA ARG A 445 29.09 19.82 3.61
C ARG A 445 30.54 20.26 3.70
N ALA A 446 31.43 19.44 3.15
CA ALA A 446 32.84 19.74 2.98
C ALA A 446 33.05 20.75 1.83
N LEU A 447 33.71 21.88 2.12
CA LEU A 447 34.14 22.87 1.11
C LEU A 447 35.63 22.69 0.73
N ARG A 448 36.28 21.71 1.35
CA ARG A 448 37.59 21.13 1.07
C ARG A 448 37.65 19.77 1.75
N ASP A 449 38.65 18.96 1.43
CA ASP A 449 38.86 17.68 2.12
C ASP A 449 38.98 17.86 3.66
N LEU A 450 38.13 17.12 4.39
CA LEU A 450 38.08 17.07 5.84
C LEU A 450 38.59 15.73 6.35
N GLN A 451 39.37 15.76 7.43
CA GLN A 451 39.83 14.55 8.12
C GLN A 451 39.33 14.53 9.57
N ASN A 452 38.80 13.41 10.02
CA ASN A 452 38.29 13.17 11.38
C ASN A 452 37.31 14.26 11.83
N LEU A 453 36.29 14.55 11.02
CA LEU A 453 35.19 15.42 11.42
C LEU A 453 34.47 14.77 12.60
N ALA A 454 34.53 15.43 13.76
CA ALA A 454 33.88 15.02 14.99
C ALA A 454 32.83 16.05 15.38
N ILE A 455 31.71 15.58 15.93
CA ILE A 455 30.66 16.41 16.53
C ILE A 455 30.61 16.07 18.02
N SER A 456 30.70 17.11 18.84
CA SER A 456 30.65 17.00 20.31
C SER A 456 29.53 17.88 20.84
N VAL A 457 28.94 17.47 21.95
CA VAL A 457 27.83 18.16 22.61
C VAL A 457 28.32 18.63 23.98
N ALA A 458 27.98 19.86 24.35
CA ALA A 458 28.18 20.38 25.70
C ALA A 458 26.87 20.95 26.26
N SER A 459 26.56 20.60 27.51
CA SER A 459 25.46 21.17 28.27
C SER A 459 25.84 21.21 29.75
N ASP A 460 25.63 22.36 30.39
CA ASP A 460 25.88 22.52 31.83
C ASP A 460 24.66 22.09 32.67
N ARG A 461 23.50 21.90 32.04
CA ARG A 461 22.19 21.72 32.71
C ARG A 461 21.45 20.45 32.32
N LEU A 462 21.95 19.68 31.36
CA LEU A 462 21.41 18.37 31.02
C LEU A 462 22.33 17.25 31.52
N PRO A 463 21.78 16.21 32.15
CA PRO A 463 22.52 15.00 32.47
C PRO A 463 23.19 14.35 31.26
N GLU A 464 24.28 13.62 31.51
CA GLU A 464 24.97 12.82 30.50
C GLU A 464 24.02 11.76 29.92
N GLY A 465 24.07 11.54 28.59
CA GLY A 465 23.21 10.57 27.90
C GLY A 465 21.83 11.11 27.48
N GLN A 466 21.46 12.34 27.86
CA GLN A 466 20.20 12.97 27.40
C GLN A 466 20.29 13.51 25.97
N ILE A 467 21.49 13.59 25.39
CA ILE A 467 21.70 14.03 24.00
C ILE A 467 22.53 12.97 23.28
N GLU A 468 22.01 12.52 22.14
CA GLU A 468 22.67 11.57 21.26
C GLU A 468 22.88 12.20 19.89
N VAL A 469 24.01 11.90 19.27
CA VAL A 469 24.36 12.34 17.91
C VAL A 469 24.56 11.13 17.03
N PHE A 470 23.87 11.10 15.90
CA PHE A 470 23.89 10.01 14.94
C PHE A 470 24.38 10.49 13.58
N GLY A 471 25.05 9.60 12.86
CA GLY A 471 25.20 9.68 11.41
C GLY A 471 24.18 8.77 10.71
N VAL A 472 24.21 8.78 9.39
CA VAL A 472 23.34 7.94 8.57
C VAL A 472 24.15 6.94 7.76
N GLU A 473 23.81 5.67 7.91
CA GLU A 473 24.24 4.57 7.03
C GLU A 473 23.12 4.31 6.02
N LEU A 474 23.42 4.43 4.71
CA LEU A 474 22.49 4.10 3.65
C LEU A 474 22.47 2.58 3.43
N VAL A 475 21.29 1.97 3.52
CA VAL A 475 21.11 0.53 3.41
C VAL A 475 20.19 0.22 2.24
N ASP A 476 20.62 -0.66 1.34
CA ASP A 476 19.76 -1.14 0.26
C ASP A 476 18.63 -2.00 0.84
N VAL A 477 17.41 -1.53 0.65
CA VAL A 477 16.16 -2.19 1.05
C VAL A 477 15.33 -2.58 -0.18
N SER A 478 15.99 -2.79 -1.32
CA SER A 478 15.34 -3.28 -2.53
C SER A 478 14.87 -4.73 -2.37
N ASN A 479 13.79 -5.08 -3.08
CA ASN A 479 13.28 -6.45 -3.13
C ASN A 479 12.89 -6.79 -4.57
N GLU A 480 13.82 -7.44 -5.27
CA GLU A 480 13.64 -7.83 -6.68
C GLU A 480 12.39 -8.69 -6.89
N ALA A 481 12.03 -9.56 -5.92
CA ALA A 481 10.85 -10.42 -6.03
C ALA A 481 9.53 -9.63 -6.05
N SER A 482 9.52 -8.43 -5.48
CA SER A 482 8.41 -7.50 -5.53
C SER A 482 8.43 -6.54 -6.73
N GLY A 483 9.48 -6.60 -7.56
CA GLY A 483 9.67 -5.68 -8.70
C GLY A 483 10.23 -4.32 -8.30
N MET A 484 10.89 -4.23 -7.15
CA MET A 484 11.36 -2.98 -6.57
C MET A 484 12.87 -2.93 -6.58
N SER A 485 13.41 -2.09 -7.46
CA SER A 485 14.82 -1.75 -7.50
C SER A 485 15.06 -0.37 -6.88
N ASN A 486 16.29 -0.15 -6.39
CA ASN A 486 16.82 1.16 -5.99
C ASN A 486 16.12 1.83 -4.79
N ARG A 487 15.63 1.05 -3.80
CA ARG A 487 15.11 1.61 -2.55
C ARG A 487 16.20 1.63 -1.49
N ILE A 488 16.45 2.79 -0.88
CA ILE A 488 17.49 3.00 0.13
C ILE A 488 16.82 3.42 1.44
N GLY A 489 17.06 2.65 2.50
CA GLY A 489 16.72 3.01 3.87
C GLY A 489 17.85 3.80 4.53
N ARG A 490 17.50 4.62 5.53
CA ARG A 490 18.45 5.46 6.29
C ARG A 490 18.55 4.95 7.72
N LYS A 491 19.64 4.27 8.05
CA LYS A 491 19.91 3.72 9.38
C LYS A 491 20.65 4.75 10.23
N LEU A 492 20.12 5.07 11.40
CA LEU A 492 20.82 5.90 12.37
C LEU A 492 21.89 5.07 13.07
N VAL A 493 23.13 5.54 13.01
CA VAL A 493 24.29 4.94 13.68
C VAL A 493 24.95 6.00 14.55
N SER A 494 25.49 5.64 15.73
CA SER A 494 26.22 6.60 16.57
C SER A 494 27.28 7.32 15.74
N TRP A 495 27.31 8.66 15.82
CA TRP A 495 28.14 9.49 14.94
C TRP A 495 29.61 9.05 14.97
N PRO A 496 30.15 8.51 13.86
CA PRO A 496 31.56 8.19 13.79
C PRO A 496 32.38 9.44 13.50
N MET A 497 33.66 9.43 13.90
CA MET A 497 34.61 10.37 13.30
C MET A 497 34.73 10.03 11.81
N THR A 498 34.41 10.98 10.94
CA THR A 498 34.25 10.75 9.49
C THR A 498 35.19 11.64 8.68
N ASP A 499 35.76 11.10 7.61
CA ASP A 499 36.47 11.87 6.58
C ASP A 499 35.47 12.24 5.47
N LEU A 500 35.57 13.45 4.90
CA LEU A 500 34.71 13.91 3.80
C LEU A 500 35.57 14.58 2.73
N ALA A 501 35.38 14.21 1.46
CA ALA A 501 36.01 14.89 0.34
C ALA A 501 35.31 16.22 0.01
N GLU A 502 36.00 17.14 -0.67
CA GLU A 502 35.39 18.38 -1.15
C GLU A 502 34.10 18.11 -1.95
N GLY A 503 33.00 18.75 -1.54
CA GLY A 503 31.67 18.58 -2.14
C GLY A 503 30.81 17.49 -1.51
N GLU A 504 31.39 16.58 -0.71
CA GLU A 504 30.62 15.54 -0.02
C GLU A 504 29.82 16.11 1.16
N GLU A 505 28.71 15.44 1.45
CA GLU A 505 27.84 15.74 2.58
C GLU A 505 27.73 14.57 3.52
N ALA A 506 27.67 14.87 4.82
CA ALA A 506 27.23 13.94 5.84
C ALA A 506 25.97 14.45 6.50
N GLU A 507 25.05 13.53 6.75
CA GLU A 507 23.84 13.80 7.51
C GLU A 507 24.07 13.51 9.00
N VAL A 508 23.70 14.47 9.84
CA VAL A 508 23.83 14.41 11.29
C VAL A 508 22.44 14.54 11.91
N TRP A 509 22.09 13.58 12.76
CA TRP A 509 20.87 13.65 13.56
C TRP A 509 21.19 13.86 15.02
N VAL A 510 20.38 14.66 15.70
CA VAL A 510 20.51 14.91 17.13
C VAL A 510 19.20 14.58 17.82
N ARG A 511 19.25 13.64 18.77
CA ARG A 511 18.12 13.31 19.64
C ARG A 511 18.36 13.91 21.02
N VAL A 512 17.34 14.56 21.56
CA VAL A 512 17.34 15.14 22.89
C VAL A 512 16.22 14.50 23.72
N ARG A 513 16.50 14.13 24.96
CA ARG A 513 15.52 13.66 25.96
C ARG A 513 15.39 14.66 27.10
N THR A 514 14.18 14.77 27.64
CA THR A 514 13.82 15.72 28.71
C THR A 514 13.32 15.04 29.98
N THR A 515 13.52 13.74 30.13
CA THR A 515 13.06 12.95 31.28
C THR A 515 13.63 13.48 32.60
N GLU A 516 14.89 13.93 32.58
CA GLU A 516 15.60 14.47 33.75
C GLU A 516 15.93 15.96 33.60
N ALA A 517 15.37 16.62 32.59
CA ALA A 517 15.69 18.01 32.28
C ALA A 517 15.00 18.98 33.25
N GLU A 518 15.72 20.03 33.64
CA GLU A 518 15.12 21.18 34.31
C GLU A 518 14.17 21.93 33.37
N ARG A 519 13.10 22.50 33.92
CA ARG A 519 12.16 23.33 33.16
C ARG A 519 12.78 24.66 32.75
N GLY A 520 12.31 25.20 31.63
CA GLY A 520 12.72 26.49 31.08
C GLY A 520 13.70 26.35 29.91
N GLN A 521 14.44 27.42 29.64
CA GLN A 521 15.41 27.46 28.55
C GLN A 521 16.74 26.85 28.98
N LEU A 522 17.17 25.79 28.28
CA LEU A 522 18.44 25.12 28.49
C LEU A 522 19.35 25.35 27.28
N PRO A 523 20.50 26.04 27.45
CA PRO A 523 21.48 26.17 26.38
C PRO A 523 22.26 24.87 26.22
N VAL A 524 22.44 24.45 24.97
CA VAL A 524 23.26 23.31 24.56
C VAL A 524 24.13 23.79 23.40
N THR A 525 25.42 23.46 23.40
CA THR A 525 26.32 23.82 22.29
C THR A 525 26.75 22.55 21.57
N LEU A 526 26.47 22.46 20.28
CA LEU A 526 27.10 21.48 19.40
C LEU A 526 28.38 22.08 18.83
N THR A 527 29.48 21.34 18.88
CA THR A 527 30.75 21.74 18.28
C THR A 527 31.20 20.71 17.25
N ALA A 528 31.25 21.11 15.99
CA ALA A 528 31.84 20.33 14.91
C ALA A 528 33.29 20.75 14.67
N ARG A 529 34.20 19.79 14.56
CA ARG A 529 35.62 20.06 14.32
C ARG A 529 36.25 18.97 13.48
N ALA A 530 36.93 19.36 12.40
CA ALA A 530 37.81 18.49 11.64
C ALA A 530 39.27 18.79 11.98
N ARG A 531 40.16 17.85 11.67
CA ARG A 531 41.59 17.99 11.90
C ARG A 531 42.16 19.12 11.04
N GLY A 532 42.80 20.09 11.69
CA GLY A 532 43.44 21.21 11.00
C GLY A 532 42.47 22.31 10.55
N THR A 533 41.20 22.25 10.94
CA THR A 533 40.21 23.31 10.74
C THR A 533 39.91 24.03 12.04
N ASP A 534 39.33 25.22 11.94
CA ASP A 534 38.61 25.83 13.04
C ASP A 534 37.32 25.05 13.35
N SER A 535 36.79 25.22 14.56
CA SER A 535 35.52 24.61 14.96
C SER A 535 34.33 25.45 14.51
N ALA A 536 33.22 24.78 14.20
CA ALA A 536 31.91 25.41 14.05
C ALA A 536 31.07 25.12 15.29
N THR A 537 30.36 26.11 15.80
CA THR A 537 29.41 25.94 16.92
C THR A 537 27.99 26.20 16.46
N VAL A 538 27.07 25.34 16.90
CA VAL A 538 25.62 25.54 16.76
C VAL A 538 25.03 25.65 18.17
N ASP A 539 24.43 26.79 18.47
CA ASP A 539 23.76 27.05 19.73
C ASP A 539 22.33 26.48 19.70
N LEU A 540 22.13 25.38 20.39
CA LEU A 540 20.82 24.78 20.59
C LEU A 540 20.15 25.38 21.82
N THR A 541 18.93 25.86 21.66
CA THR A 541 18.08 26.32 22.77
C THR A 541 16.93 25.35 22.97
N LEU A 542 16.94 24.62 24.08
CA LEU A 542 15.84 23.72 24.43
C LEU A 542 14.85 24.47 25.32
N ASN A 543 13.63 24.68 24.82
CA ASN A 543 12.53 25.27 25.59
C ASN A 543 11.73 24.14 26.23
N VAL A 544 12.10 23.72 27.45
CA VAL A 544 11.42 22.65 28.19
C VAL A 544 10.24 23.22 28.96
N ARG A 545 9.04 22.99 28.44
CA ARG A 545 7.77 23.50 28.97
C ARG A 545 7.38 22.73 30.23
N ALA A 546 6.67 23.39 31.13
CA ALA A 546 6.30 22.79 32.42
C ALA A 546 5.16 21.77 32.33
N VAL A 547 4.94 21.11 31.19
CA VAL A 547 3.83 20.17 30.94
C VAL A 547 4.45 18.81 30.59
N ALA A 548 4.03 17.75 31.28
CA ALA A 548 4.58 16.41 31.08
C ALA A 548 3.86 15.68 29.95
N LEU A 549 4.61 14.87 29.18
CA LEU A 549 4.04 14.07 28.10
C LEU A 549 3.06 13.06 28.69
N PRO A 550 1.80 13.00 28.21
CA PRO A 550 0.83 12.06 28.72
C PRO A 550 1.35 10.62 28.67
N ARG A 551 1.31 9.96 29.83
CA ARG A 551 1.49 8.52 30.00
C ARG A 551 0.35 8.04 30.91
N PRO A 552 -0.47 7.04 30.54
CA PRO A 552 -0.50 6.40 29.22
C PRO A 552 -0.83 7.42 28.10
N SER A 553 -0.55 7.02 26.86
CA SER A 553 -0.86 7.83 25.68
C SER A 553 -2.37 8.10 25.61
N LEU A 554 -2.75 9.32 25.19
CA LEU A 554 -4.14 9.72 24.97
C LEU A 554 -4.65 9.32 23.59
N ILE A 555 -3.73 9.20 22.63
CA ILE A 555 -3.91 8.54 21.33
C ILE A 555 -2.94 7.37 21.31
N SER A 556 -3.43 6.16 21.13
CA SER A 556 -2.61 4.95 21.14
C SER A 556 -1.73 4.85 19.89
N GLN A 557 -0.62 4.13 20.04
CA GLN A 557 0.26 3.81 18.92
C GLN A 557 0.58 2.33 18.96
N GLU A 558 0.19 1.65 17.89
CA GLU A 558 0.58 0.28 17.64
C GLU A 558 1.65 0.29 16.56
N ALA A 559 2.76 -0.40 16.77
CA ALA A 559 3.77 -0.63 15.74
C ALA A 559 3.93 -2.13 15.56
N GLU A 560 3.80 -2.64 14.33
CA GLU A 560 3.68 -4.09 14.11
C GLU A 560 5.01 -4.80 14.34
N HIS A 561 5.09 -5.59 15.41
CA HIS A 561 6.28 -6.31 15.84
C HIS A 561 5.94 -7.65 16.49
N GLN A 562 6.98 -8.38 16.88
CA GLN A 562 6.86 -9.50 17.80
C GLN A 562 8.14 -9.57 18.62
N LEU A 563 8.16 -9.20 19.89
CA LEU A 563 9.40 -9.26 20.68
C LEU A 563 10.01 -10.67 20.65
N MET A 564 9.17 -11.72 20.68
CA MET A 564 9.57 -13.12 20.51
C MET A 564 10.24 -13.43 19.16
N GLY A 565 9.85 -12.72 18.10
CA GLY A 565 10.32 -12.93 16.74
C GLY A 565 11.55 -12.09 16.37
N LEU A 566 11.91 -11.11 17.18
CA LEU A 566 12.98 -10.17 16.88
C LEU A 566 14.37 -10.81 17.00
N PRO A 567 15.32 -10.43 16.11
CA PRO A 567 16.67 -10.98 16.14
C PRO A 567 17.35 -10.81 17.51
N GLY A 568 17.95 -11.89 18.00
CA GLY A 568 18.69 -11.91 19.27
C GLY A 568 17.86 -12.00 20.54
N CYS A 569 16.53 -11.82 20.50
CA CYS A 569 15.69 -11.91 21.72
C CYS A 569 15.60 -13.32 22.30
N TRP A 570 15.54 -14.36 21.47
CA TRP A 570 15.52 -15.76 21.91
C TRP A 570 16.81 -16.47 21.56
N ASP A 571 17.47 -17.09 22.55
CA ASP A 571 18.61 -17.97 22.35
C ASP A 571 18.11 -19.41 22.18
N ALA A 572 18.22 -19.93 20.96
CA ALA A 572 17.77 -21.28 20.62
C ALA A 572 18.65 -22.38 21.24
N GLU A 573 19.94 -22.12 21.49
CA GLU A 573 20.86 -23.09 22.09
C GLU A 573 20.65 -23.17 23.60
N ALA A 574 20.46 -22.02 24.26
CA ALA A 574 20.16 -21.95 25.69
C ALA A 574 18.69 -22.27 26.01
N ALA A 575 17.81 -22.24 25.01
CA ALA A 575 16.36 -22.32 25.15
C ALA A 575 15.82 -21.32 26.19
N ALA A 576 16.33 -20.08 26.12
CA ALA A 576 16.05 -19.01 27.07
C ALA A 576 16.00 -17.64 26.39
N TRP A 577 15.43 -16.66 27.09
CA TRP A 577 15.42 -15.26 26.64
C TRP A 577 16.78 -14.60 26.84
N ASN A 578 17.18 -13.82 25.84
CA ASN A 578 18.21 -12.80 26.00
C ASN A 578 17.55 -11.52 26.52
N GLU A 579 17.43 -11.43 27.84
CA GLU A 579 16.73 -10.32 28.51
C GLU A 579 17.34 -8.95 28.17
N GLU A 580 18.64 -8.85 27.91
CA GLU A 580 19.27 -7.58 27.54
C GLU A 580 18.81 -7.09 26.17
N VAL A 581 18.75 -7.98 25.17
CA VAL A 581 18.32 -7.62 23.82
C VAL A 581 16.81 -7.35 23.79
N LEU A 582 16.04 -8.16 24.50
CA LEU A 582 14.62 -7.95 24.72
C LEU A 582 14.34 -6.57 25.35
N GLU A 583 15.09 -6.20 26.39
CA GLU A 583 14.97 -4.91 27.06
C GLU A 583 15.22 -3.75 26.09
N ARG A 584 16.21 -3.87 25.20
CA ARG A 584 16.53 -2.83 24.20
C ARG A 584 15.41 -2.63 23.19
N TYR A 585 14.78 -3.69 22.69
CA TYR A 585 13.64 -3.57 21.79
C TYR A 585 12.40 -2.99 22.49
N ALA A 586 12.09 -3.47 23.71
CA ALA A 586 10.98 -2.95 24.49
C ALA A 586 11.17 -1.47 24.83
N ALA A 587 12.39 -1.07 25.23
CA ALA A 587 12.74 0.32 25.50
C ALA A 587 12.61 1.20 24.25
N ASP A 588 13.08 0.74 23.08
CA ASP A 588 12.92 1.47 21.83
C ASP A 588 11.44 1.72 21.49
N LEU A 589 10.59 0.68 21.57
CA LEU A 589 9.15 0.81 21.35
C LEU A 589 8.51 1.81 22.34
N GLY A 590 8.82 1.70 23.63
CA GLY A 590 8.28 2.58 24.68
C GLY A 590 8.75 4.05 24.58
N ASP A 591 10.00 4.27 24.19
CA ASP A 591 10.57 5.59 23.86
C ASP A 591 9.84 6.22 22.66
N HIS A 592 9.32 5.38 21.75
CA HIS A 592 8.55 5.78 20.58
C HIS A 592 7.03 5.78 20.81
N LEU A 593 6.60 5.83 22.08
CA LEU A 593 5.19 5.93 22.49
C LEU A 593 4.29 4.77 22.08
N VAL A 594 4.88 3.64 21.68
CA VAL A 594 4.12 2.41 21.42
C VAL A 594 3.57 1.88 22.73
N ASP A 595 2.27 1.64 22.76
CA ASP A 595 1.55 1.12 23.93
C ASP A 595 1.00 -0.30 23.74
N PHE A 596 1.25 -0.92 22.59
CA PHE A 596 0.89 -2.32 22.29
C PHE A 596 2.11 -3.24 22.34
N GLU A 597 1.99 -4.41 22.99
CA GLU A 597 2.76 -5.61 22.65
C GLU A 597 1.96 -6.45 21.64
N GLN A 598 2.66 -7.09 20.71
CA GLN A 598 1.99 -7.82 19.63
C GLN A 598 2.34 -9.31 19.53
N GLY A 599 1.27 -10.10 19.34
CA GLY A 599 1.32 -11.52 19.05
C GLY A 599 0.94 -11.87 17.61
N PHE A 600 1.82 -11.66 16.62
CA PHE A 600 1.53 -11.96 15.21
C PHE A 600 1.36 -13.47 14.91
N TRP A 601 0.60 -13.78 13.84
CA TRP A 601 0.43 -15.05 13.12
C TRP A 601 1.09 -16.29 13.77
N GLY A 602 0.27 -17.06 14.49
CA GLY A 602 0.70 -18.34 15.02
C GLY A 602 1.55 -18.27 16.28
N TRP A 603 1.51 -17.16 17.03
CA TRP A 603 1.74 -17.21 18.49
C TRP A 603 1.11 -18.46 19.11
N PHE A 604 -0.13 -18.77 18.68
CA PHE A 604 -0.91 -19.92 19.15
C PHE A 604 -0.73 -21.19 18.30
N THR A 605 -0.65 -21.06 16.98
CA THR A 605 -0.55 -22.22 16.07
C THR A 605 0.83 -22.87 16.11
N TYR A 606 1.87 -22.08 16.43
CA TYR A 606 3.26 -22.50 16.37
C TYR A 606 4.03 -22.40 17.67
N SER A 607 3.52 -21.70 18.72
CA SER A 607 4.18 -21.45 20.01
C SER A 607 5.65 -21.83 19.92
N ARG A 608 6.52 -20.99 19.33
CA ARG A 608 7.79 -21.43 18.68
C ARG A 608 8.59 -22.47 19.48
N HIS A 609 8.40 -22.47 20.79
CA HIS A 609 8.87 -23.46 21.74
C HIS A 609 7.69 -24.15 22.45
N PRO A 610 6.95 -25.09 21.80
CA PRO A 610 5.80 -25.77 22.43
C PRO A 610 6.23 -26.69 23.57
N ASP A 611 7.54 -26.95 23.68
CA ASP A 611 8.15 -27.71 24.77
C ASP A 611 8.29 -26.86 26.05
N GLN A 612 8.16 -25.54 25.97
CA GLN A 612 8.28 -24.62 27.11
C GLN A 612 6.92 -24.34 27.77
N VAL A 613 5.81 -24.66 27.10
CA VAL A 613 4.46 -24.55 27.67
C VAL A 613 4.14 -25.85 28.39
N LEU A 614 3.99 -25.78 29.71
CA LEU A 614 3.66 -26.94 30.55
C LEU A 614 2.17 -26.95 30.90
N LEU A 615 1.55 -28.12 30.87
CA LEU A 615 0.19 -28.33 31.36
C LEU A 615 0.23 -28.65 32.85
N GLU A 616 -0.90 -28.44 33.54
CA GLU A 616 -1.06 -28.82 34.96
C GLU A 616 -0.81 -30.29 35.26
N ASP A 617 -0.92 -31.17 34.26
CA ASP A 617 -0.65 -32.61 34.37
C ASP A 617 0.81 -32.98 34.09
N GLY A 618 1.67 -32.00 33.84
CA GLY A 618 3.11 -32.14 33.62
C GLY A 618 3.52 -32.43 32.17
N ARG A 619 2.58 -32.57 31.24
CA ARG A 619 2.89 -32.68 29.80
C ARG A 619 3.28 -31.34 29.21
N THR A 620 4.07 -31.35 28.15
CA THR A 620 4.27 -30.17 27.29
C THR A 620 3.08 -29.98 26.34
N LEU A 621 2.89 -28.76 25.83
CA LEU A 621 1.90 -28.48 24.78
C LEU A 621 2.15 -29.36 23.53
N ARG A 622 3.41 -29.65 23.19
CA ARG A 622 3.75 -30.58 22.10
C ARG A 622 3.21 -31.99 22.36
N GLU A 623 3.45 -32.53 23.55
CA GLU A 623 2.98 -33.88 23.93
C GLU A 623 1.45 -33.94 23.99
N TRP A 624 0.80 -32.89 24.50
CA TRP A 624 -0.66 -32.79 24.52
C TRP A 624 -1.23 -32.77 23.10
N LYS A 625 -0.70 -31.92 22.21
CA LYS A 625 -1.11 -31.85 20.80
C LYS A 625 -0.93 -33.20 20.09
N ALA A 626 0.18 -33.90 20.35
CA ALA A 626 0.43 -35.24 19.80
C ALA A 626 -0.54 -36.32 20.33
N SER A 627 -1.14 -36.12 21.51
CA SER A 627 -2.09 -37.07 22.11
C SER A 627 -3.49 -37.04 21.52
N SER A 628 -3.79 -36.11 20.60
CA SER A 628 -5.13 -35.90 20.01
C SER A 628 -6.21 -35.73 21.09
N PRO A 629 -6.16 -34.64 21.86
CA PRO A 629 -7.04 -34.44 23.01
C PRO A 629 -8.51 -34.33 22.61
N ALA A 630 -9.40 -34.69 23.54
CA ALA A 630 -10.83 -34.64 23.29
C ALA A 630 -11.32 -33.19 23.23
N ASP A 631 -12.36 -32.89 22.45
CA ASP A 631 -12.88 -31.53 22.29
C ASP A 631 -13.35 -30.85 23.59
N THR A 632 -13.52 -31.64 24.67
CA THR A 632 -13.87 -31.18 26.02
C THR A 632 -12.66 -30.87 26.91
N ASP A 633 -11.46 -31.27 26.53
CA ASP A 633 -10.24 -31.08 27.32
C ASP A 633 -9.89 -29.58 27.37
N ARG A 634 -9.67 -29.04 28.57
CA ARG A 634 -9.33 -27.62 28.80
C ARG A 634 -8.26 -27.51 29.91
N PRO A 635 -7.07 -28.12 29.73
CA PRO A 635 -6.04 -28.10 30.78
C PRO A 635 -5.56 -26.67 31.04
N ARG A 636 -5.21 -26.37 32.30
CA ARG A 636 -4.47 -25.15 32.62
C ARG A 636 -3.06 -25.22 32.06
N MET A 637 -2.58 -24.09 31.57
CA MET A 637 -1.23 -23.95 31.02
C MET A 637 -0.38 -23.01 31.87
N ASP A 638 0.86 -23.42 32.09
CA ASP A 638 1.94 -22.59 32.62
C ASP A 638 2.66 -21.93 31.45
N LEU A 639 2.53 -20.60 31.43
CA LEU A 639 3.09 -19.71 30.42
C LEU A 639 4.22 -18.85 31.02
N SER A 640 4.73 -19.19 32.21
CA SER A 640 5.69 -18.36 32.94
C SER A 640 7.02 -18.17 32.19
N TYR A 641 7.34 -19.02 31.22
CA TYR A 641 8.50 -18.81 30.36
C TYR A 641 8.39 -17.50 29.56
N LEU A 642 7.20 -16.95 29.37
CA LEU A 642 6.96 -15.65 28.72
C LEU A 642 7.11 -14.45 29.67
N ASN A 643 7.31 -14.66 30.97
CA ASN A 643 7.38 -13.56 31.95
C ASN A 643 8.44 -12.51 31.56
N PRO A 644 9.68 -12.87 31.17
CA PRO A 644 10.67 -11.85 30.81
C PRO A 644 10.20 -10.92 29.69
N LEU A 645 9.55 -11.47 28.66
CA LEU A 645 8.99 -10.71 27.52
C LEU A 645 7.96 -9.69 27.99
N PHE A 646 6.96 -10.13 28.75
CA PHE A 646 5.88 -9.25 29.16
C PHE A 646 6.28 -8.29 30.28
N ASP A 647 7.21 -8.68 31.14
CA ASP A 647 7.75 -7.79 32.16
C ASP A 647 8.57 -6.66 31.52
N ALA A 648 9.34 -6.95 30.45
CA ALA A 648 10.02 -5.92 29.67
C ALA A 648 9.02 -5.00 28.96
N ALA A 649 8.02 -5.55 28.27
CA ALA A 649 6.98 -4.79 27.56
C ALA A 649 6.23 -3.82 28.51
N ILE A 650 5.70 -4.34 29.63
CA ILE A 650 4.95 -3.53 30.62
C ILE A 650 5.84 -2.44 31.22
N ARG A 651 7.10 -2.75 31.55
CA ARG A 651 8.05 -1.77 32.12
C ARG A 651 8.27 -0.59 31.18
N HIS A 652 8.21 -0.82 29.88
CA HIS A 652 8.38 0.20 28.84
C HIS A 652 7.08 0.81 28.32
N GLY A 653 5.94 0.49 28.93
CA GLY A 653 4.66 1.14 28.66
C GLY A 653 3.81 0.47 27.59
N LEU A 654 4.20 -0.72 27.13
CA LEU A 654 3.39 -1.56 26.24
C LEU A 654 2.34 -2.29 27.10
N VAL A 655 1.30 -1.55 27.46
CA VAL A 655 0.25 -1.97 28.41
C VAL A 655 -1.03 -2.48 27.75
N ARG A 656 -1.07 -2.44 26.42
CA ARG A 656 -2.11 -3.02 25.56
C ARG A 656 -1.52 -4.22 24.84
N PHE A 657 -2.35 -5.19 24.48
CA PHE A 657 -1.87 -6.37 23.75
C PHE A 657 -2.78 -6.66 22.58
N SER A 658 -2.20 -6.98 21.42
CA SER A 658 -2.98 -7.46 20.27
C SER A 658 -2.43 -8.77 19.72
N THR A 659 -3.29 -9.58 19.12
CA THR A 659 -2.91 -10.79 18.39
C THR A 659 -3.80 -11.00 17.17
N ASN A 660 -3.48 -11.96 16.30
CA ASN A 660 -4.20 -12.19 15.04
C ASN A 660 -4.78 -13.61 14.95
N ALA A 661 -6.02 -13.73 14.48
CA ALA A 661 -6.73 -14.99 14.24
C ALA A 661 -7.12 -15.19 12.76
N SER A 662 -6.16 -15.07 11.83
CA SER A 662 -6.42 -15.17 10.38
C SER A 662 -6.87 -16.56 9.90
N GLY A 663 -6.59 -17.62 10.69
CA GLY A 663 -6.90 -19.02 10.35
C GLY A 663 -8.36 -19.44 10.52
N GLY A 664 -9.24 -18.52 10.90
CA GLY A 664 -10.67 -18.77 11.16
C GLY A 664 -11.00 -18.89 12.66
N LEU A 665 -12.22 -18.49 13.01
CA LEU A 665 -12.78 -18.62 14.36
C LEU A 665 -14.06 -19.49 14.32
N PRO A 666 -14.26 -20.44 15.25
CA PRO A 666 -13.31 -20.87 16.25
C PRO A 666 -12.09 -21.55 15.61
N PRO A 667 -10.88 -21.41 16.19
CA PRO A 667 -9.72 -22.17 15.75
C PRO A 667 -9.89 -23.67 16.08
N ALA A 668 -8.95 -24.49 15.62
CA ALA A 668 -8.86 -25.88 16.06
C ALA A 668 -8.74 -25.96 17.60
N HIS A 669 -9.24 -27.05 18.17
CA HIS A 669 -9.47 -27.17 19.61
C HIS A 669 -8.24 -26.79 20.46
N VAL A 670 -7.06 -27.36 20.19
CA VAL A 670 -5.82 -27.12 20.95
C VAL A 670 -5.44 -25.64 20.92
N GLU A 671 -5.46 -25.03 19.73
CA GLU A 671 -5.18 -23.62 19.51
C GLU A 671 -6.20 -22.73 20.23
N GLY A 672 -7.48 -23.12 20.25
CA GLY A 672 -8.54 -22.43 20.96
C GLY A 672 -8.35 -22.42 22.48
N VAL A 673 -7.94 -23.55 23.07
CA VAL A 673 -7.61 -23.63 24.50
C VAL A 673 -6.41 -22.74 24.82
N LEU A 674 -5.36 -22.79 24.01
CA LEU A 674 -4.16 -21.98 24.20
C LEU A 674 -4.46 -20.47 24.12
N MET A 675 -5.26 -20.05 23.14
CA MET A 675 -5.71 -18.66 23.02
C MET A 675 -6.49 -18.17 24.25
N ALA A 676 -7.40 -19.00 24.79
CA ALA A 676 -8.14 -18.65 26.01
C ALA A 676 -7.23 -18.58 27.25
N GLU A 677 -6.27 -19.51 27.37
CA GLU A 677 -5.30 -19.52 28.47
C GLU A 677 -4.32 -18.35 28.39
N ILE A 678 -3.93 -17.90 27.20
CA ILE A 678 -3.10 -16.70 27.03
C ILE A 678 -3.86 -15.43 27.42
N ALA A 679 -5.14 -15.28 27.01
CA ALA A 679 -5.95 -14.14 27.46
C ALA A 679 -6.03 -14.07 28.99
N ARG A 680 -6.21 -15.24 29.64
CA ARG A 680 -6.16 -15.33 31.11
C ARG A 680 -4.79 -14.94 31.65
N TYR A 681 -3.71 -15.52 31.11
CA TYR A 681 -2.35 -15.26 31.56
C TYR A 681 -1.96 -13.78 31.43
N LEU A 682 -2.34 -13.11 30.34
CA LEU A 682 -2.10 -11.68 30.15
C LEU A 682 -2.81 -10.83 31.21
N ARG A 683 -4.06 -11.16 31.54
CA ARG A 683 -4.77 -10.52 32.67
C ARG A 683 -4.05 -10.77 33.99
N ASP A 684 -3.60 -11.99 34.23
CA ASP A 684 -2.82 -12.34 35.42
C ASP A 684 -1.46 -11.61 35.46
N ARG A 685 -0.89 -11.24 34.29
CA ARG A 685 0.30 -10.36 34.20
C ARG A 685 0.03 -8.87 34.37
N GLY A 686 -1.24 -8.44 34.36
CA GLY A 686 -1.62 -7.06 34.61
C GLY A 686 -2.08 -6.28 33.38
N TYR A 687 -2.24 -6.94 32.22
CA TYR A 687 -2.93 -6.31 31.08
C TYR A 687 -4.42 -6.13 31.41
N PRO A 688 -5.00 -4.92 31.21
CA PRO A 688 -6.43 -4.71 31.36
C PRO A 688 -7.21 -5.60 30.38
N GLY A 689 -8.32 -6.19 30.83
CA GLY A 689 -9.16 -7.00 29.95
C GLY A 689 -9.73 -6.21 28.76
N ALA A 690 -9.95 -4.89 28.95
CA ALA A 690 -10.37 -3.97 27.90
C ALA A 690 -9.27 -3.67 26.86
N ASP A 691 -8.03 -4.10 27.09
CA ASP A 691 -6.89 -3.86 26.21
C ASP A 691 -6.27 -5.16 25.67
N LEU A 692 -7.06 -6.24 25.64
CA LEU A 692 -6.67 -7.52 25.03
C LEU A 692 -7.38 -7.70 23.69
N TRP A 693 -6.67 -7.38 22.61
CA TRP A 693 -7.22 -7.29 21.27
C TRP A 693 -6.93 -8.51 20.41
N CYS A 694 -7.86 -8.87 19.52
CA CYS A 694 -7.69 -9.93 18.53
C CYS A 694 -8.13 -9.44 17.14
N LYS A 695 -7.17 -9.28 16.22
CA LYS A 695 -7.43 -8.97 14.81
C LYS A 695 -8.08 -10.16 14.15
N TYR A 696 -9.25 -9.96 13.56
CA TYR A 696 -9.92 -10.97 12.78
C TYR A 696 -10.05 -10.59 11.32
N LYS A 697 -9.30 -11.33 10.49
CA LYS A 697 -9.12 -11.12 9.04
C LYS A 697 -8.67 -9.68 8.69
N ASP A 698 -8.21 -9.49 7.48
CA ASP A 698 -7.55 -8.26 7.04
C ASP A 698 -8.13 -7.82 5.70
N GLU A 699 -8.63 -6.59 5.59
CA GLU A 699 -9.14 -5.98 4.35
C GLU A 699 -10.08 -6.89 3.53
N GLN A 700 -11.02 -7.55 4.20
CA GLN A 700 -11.93 -8.51 3.56
C GLN A 700 -13.04 -7.82 2.76
N PRO A 701 -13.56 -8.46 1.69
CA PRO A 701 -14.72 -7.94 0.96
C PRO A 701 -15.97 -7.95 1.85
N ALA A 702 -16.85 -6.96 1.66
CA ALA A 702 -18.04 -6.76 2.50
C ALA A 702 -18.99 -7.96 2.56
N THR A 703 -19.01 -8.81 1.53
CA THR A 703 -19.77 -10.07 1.49
C THR A 703 -19.38 -11.04 2.59
N THR A 704 -18.18 -10.89 3.17
CA THR A 704 -17.71 -11.72 4.30
C THR A 704 -18.08 -11.15 5.66
N TYR A 705 -18.50 -9.89 5.76
CA TYR A 705 -18.75 -9.21 7.05
C TYR A 705 -19.78 -9.93 7.93
N PRO A 706 -20.90 -10.48 7.41
CA PRO A 706 -21.83 -11.26 8.23
C PRO A 706 -21.15 -12.48 8.85
N SER A 707 -20.36 -13.23 8.09
CA SER A 707 -19.59 -14.36 8.61
C SER A 707 -18.55 -13.93 9.63
N MET A 708 -17.89 -12.78 9.40
CA MET A 708 -16.93 -12.23 10.33
C MET A 708 -17.56 -11.92 11.68
N ALA A 709 -18.68 -11.18 11.68
CA ALA A 709 -19.43 -10.84 12.89
C ALA A 709 -19.93 -12.08 13.65
N ASP A 710 -20.31 -13.15 12.95
CA ASP A 710 -20.72 -14.42 13.57
C ASP A 710 -19.56 -15.20 14.19
N GLU A 711 -18.41 -15.22 13.52
CA GLU A 711 -17.19 -15.96 13.89
C GLU A 711 -16.48 -15.33 15.10
N VAL A 712 -16.40 -13.99 15.17
CA VAL A 712 -15.71 -13.29 16.27
C VAL A 712 -16.39 -13.40 17.63
N ARG A 713 -17.64 -13.89 17.70
CA ARG A 713 -18.28 -14.23 18.99
C ARG A 713 -17.40 -15.12 19.84
N TRP A 714 -16.68 -16.05 19.21
CA TRP A 714 -15.75 -16.93 19.90
C TRP A 714 -14.64 -16.13 20.59
N ALA A 715 -14.08 -15.09 19.96
CA ALA A 715 -13.02 -14.28 20.54
C ALA A 715 -13.54 -13.57 21.81
N VAL A 716 -14.72 -12.95 21.73
CA VAL A 716 -15.40 -12.29 22.86
C VAL A 716 -15.64 -13.27 24.01
N GLU A 717 -16.19 -14.45 23.72
CA GLU A 717 -16.47 -15.50 24.71
C GLU A 717 -15.20 -16.03 25.40
N ASN A 718 -14.03 -15.87 24.77
CA ASN A 718 -12.73 -16.29 25.30
C ASN A 718 -11.88 -15.11 25.81
N GLY A 719 -12.50 -13.95 26.04
CA GLY A 719 -11.91 -12.81 26.73
C GLY A 719 -10.98 -11.96 25.88
N TRP A 720 -11.26 -11.86 24.58
CA TRP A 720 -10.61 -10.97 23.61
C TRP A 720 -11.58 -9.93 23.07
N ARG A 721 -11.11 -8.71 22.84
CA ARG A 721 -11.81 -7.67 22.08
C ARG A 721 -11.46 -7.78 20.59
N PRO A 722 -12.44 -8.06 19.73
CA PRO A 722 -12.19 -8.20 18.29
C PRO A 722 -11.97 -6.84 17.62
N PHE A 723 -11.03 -6.81 16.68
CA PHE A 723 -10.81 -5.68 15.79
C PHE A 723 -10.51 -6.15 14.37
N THR A 724 -10.55 -5.23 13.41
CA THR A 724 -10.18 -5.55 12.02
C THR A 724 -9.61 -4.33 11.30
N THR A 725 -9.00 -4.58 10.15
CA THR A 725 -8.54 -3.53 9.24
C THR A 725 -9.48 -3.46 8.04
N VAL A 726 -9.97 -2.27 7.78
CA VAL A 726 -10.99 -1.94 6.79
C VAL A 726 -10.58 -0.65 6.07
N HIS A 727 -11.29 -0.32 5.00
CA HIS A 727 -11.00 0.90 4.23
C HIS A 727 -12.24 1.80 4.19
N ASN A 728 -12.12 2.99 4.78
CA ASN A 728 -13.12 4.07 4.79
C ASN A 728 -14.53 3.60 5.23
N LEU A 729 -14.60 2.72 6.24
CA LEU A 729 -15.83 2.10 6.74
C LEU A 729 -16.87 3.12 7.24
N LEU A 730 -16.45 4.26 7.79
CA LEU A 730 -17.38 5.27 8.35
C LEU A 730 -18.32 5.87 7.29
N ALA A 731 -17.90 5.91 6.03
CA ALA A 731 -18.73 6.36 4.91
C ALA A 731 -19.73 5.29 4.43
N LYS A 732 -19.72 4.09 5.04
CA LYS A 732 -20.53 2.92 4.66
C LYS A 732 -21.34 2.40 5.85
N PRO A 733 -22.39 3.13 6.29
CA PRO A 733 -23.16 2.77 7.47
C PRO A 733 -23.76 1.36 7.44
N GLY A 734 -24.17 0.89 6.26
CA GLY A 734 -24.69 -0.47 6.10
C GLY A 734 -23.65 -1.52 6.51
N HIS A 735 -22.40 -1.35 6.10
CA HIS A 735 -21.31 -2.25 6.47
C HIS A 735 -20.88 -2.10 7.93
N LEU A 736 -20.78 -0.86 8.42
CA LEU A 736 -20.49 -0.61 9.83
C LEU A 736 -21.53 -1.28 10.74
N SER A 737 -22.82 -1.18 10.39
CA SER A 737 -23.90 -1.81 11.18
C SER A 737 -23.82 -3.34 11.26
N ILE A 738 -23.10 -3.99 10.35
CA ILE A 738 -22.87 -5.44 10.38
C ILE A 738 -21.72 -5.77 11.34
N LEU A 739 -20.63 -5.01 11.27
CA LEU A 739 -19.42 -5.28 12.05
C LEU A 739 -19.51 -4.75 13.47
N ASN A 740 -19.97 -3.50 13.65
CA ASN A 740 -19.90 -2.80 14.92
C ASN A 740 -20.51 -3.50 16.13
N PRO A 741 -21.65 -4.22 16.01
CA PRO A 741 -22.19 -4.97 17.14
C PRO A 741 -21.27 -6.05 17.72
N ARG A 742 -20.12 -6.31 17.08
CA ARG A 742 -19.19 -7.42 17.36
C ARG A 742 -17.73 -7.03 17.23
N PHE A 743 -17.38 -5.80 16.94
CA PHE A 743 -16.00 -5.32 16.75
C PHE A 743 -15.88 -3.98 17.45
N ASP A 744 -14.82 -3.80 18.24
CA ASP A 744 -14.69 -2.60 19.09
C ASP A 744 -13.56 -1.66 18.62
N MET A 745 -12.83 -2.03 17.57
CA MET A 745 -11.79 -1.19 16.95
C MET A 745 -11.70 -1.42 15.44
N PHE A 746 -11.50 -0.33 14.70
CA PHE A 746 -11.40 -0.33 13.25
C PHE A 746 -10.18 0.45 12.75
N GLN A 747 -9.21 -0.28 12.20
CA GLN A 747 -8.02 0.30 11.57
C GLN A 747 -8.30 0.64 10.11
N GLY A 748 -8.01 1.87 9.69
CA GLY A 748 -8.25 2.35 8.32
C GLY A 748 -9.71 2.69 7.99
N ALA A 749 -10.60 2.70 8.99
CA ALA A 749 -12.03 2.96 8.81
C ALA A 749 -12.37 4.42 8.50
N PHE A 750 -11.48 5.35 8.82
CA PHE A 750 -11.77 6.78 8.79
C PHE A 750 -12.04 7.31 7.37
N SER A 751 -12.99 8.21 7.25
CA SER A 751 -13.29 8.94 6.00
C SER A 751 -13.25 10.44 6.26
N THR A 752 -14.31 11.02 6.84
CA THR A 752 -14.36 12.44 7.23
C THR A 752 -14.80 12.62 8.67
N LEU A 753 -14.53 13.79 9.24
CA LEU A 753 -15.08 14.19 10.55
C LEU A 753 -16.61 14.25 10.54
N ASP A 754 -17.21 14.65 9.41
CA ASP A 754 -18.66 14.65 9.24
C ASP A 754 -19.23 13.22 9.31
N ASP A 755 -18.55 12.26 8.66
CA ASP A 755 -18.96 10.85 8.71
C ASP A 755 -18.81 10.28 10.13
N LEU A 756 -17.70 10.56 10.82
CA LEU A 756 -17.50 10.15 12.21
C LEU A 756 -18.63 10.67 13.11
N GLN A 757 -18.92 11.97 13.05
CA GLN A 757 -20.00 12.56 13.84
C GLN A 757 -21.37 11.97 13.47
N ALA A 758 -21.63 11.73 12.18
CA ALA A 758 -22.88 11.13 11.74
C ALA A 758 -23.08 9.70 12.28
N ARG A 759 -22.00 8.89 12.35
CA ARG A 759 -22.08 7.52 12.90
C ARG A 759 -22.28 7.50 14.41
N LEU A 760 -21.70 8.46 15.13
CA LEU A 760 -21.96 8.64 16.57
C LEU A 760 -23.39 9.10 16.82
N ASP A 761 -23.89 10.06 16.02
CA ASP A 761 -25.23 10.64 16.16
C ASP A 761 -26.35 9.63 15.87
N ASP A 762 -26.15 8.73 14.90
CA ASP A 762 -27.12 7.70 14.54
C ASP A 762 -26.96 6.39 15.34
N GLY A 763 -25.91 6.29 16.16
CA GLY A 763 -25.60 5.13 17.00
C GLY A 763 -25.11 3.91 16.25
N THR A 764 -24.69 4.06 14.98
CA THR A 764 -24.00 2.97 14.27
C THR A 764 -22.54 2.81 14.71
N LEU A 765 -21.97 3.84 15.33
CA LEU A 765 -20.70 3.79 16.08
C LEU A 765 -20.98 4.09 17.55
N GLU A 766 -20.41 3.30 18.45
CA GLU A 766 -20.46 3.51 19.90
C GLU A 766 -19.34 4.47 20.33
N PRO A 767 -19.54 5.32 21.36
CA PRO A 767 -18.52 6.30 21.77
C PRO A 767 -17.21 5.70 22.30
N ASP A 768 -17.18 4.41 22.62
CA ASP A 768 -16.03 3.66 23.11
C ASP A 768 -15.40 2.74 22.04
N ASP A 769 -15.94 2.76 20.82
CA ASP A 769 -15.29 2.14 19.65
C ASP A 769 -14.06 2.96 19.25
N GLU A 770 -12.96 2.27 18.94
CA GLU A 770 -11.74 2.94 18.56
C GLU A 770 -11.57 3.03 17.03
N ILE A 771 -11.42 4.25 16.52
CA ILE A 771 -11.13 4.51 15.11
C ILE A 771 -9.67 4.87 14.93
N TRP A 772 -9.00 4.09 14.09
CA TRP A 772 -7.56 4.20 13.90
C TRP A 772 -7.21 4.51 12.45
N MET A 773 -6.16 5.30 12.25
CA MET A 773 -5.50 5.32 10.95
C MET A 773 -4.43 4.25 10.88
N TYR A 774 -4.02 3.89 9.66
CA TYR A 774 -2.91 2.98 9.45
C TYR A 774 -1.91 3.54 8.44
N GLN A 775 -0.63 3.25 8.66
CA GLN A 775 0.42 3.40 7.67
C GLN A 775 1.16 2.08 7.57
N GLY A 776 1.32 1.56 6.35
CA GLY A 776 2.08 0.35 6.13
C GLY A 776 3.23 0.54 5.16
N TRP A 777 3.19 -0.27 4.11
CA TRP A 777 4.27 -0.46 3.17
C TRP A 777 4.88 0.88 2.67
N GLY A 778 6.21 0.96 2.70
CA GLY A 778 6.99 2.10 2.25
C GLY A 778 7.29 3.21 3.26
N ALA A 779 6.97 3.03 4.54
CA ALA A 779 7.41 3.97 5.57
C ALA A 779 8.95 4.08 5.69
N THR A 780 9.68 2.98 5.46
CA THR A 780 11.14 2.85 5.63
C THR A 780 11.99 3.83 4.81
N TRP A 781 11.54 4.18 3.61
CA TRP A 781 12.28 5.05 2.68
C TRP A 781 11.54 6.36 2.39
N ARG A 782 10.50 6.68 3.18
CA ARG A 782 9.88 8.00 3.17
C ARG A 782 10.71 8.96 4.01
N GLU A 783 10.64 10.24 3.66
CA GLU A 783 11.32 11.30 4.41
C GLU A 783 10.77 11.44 5.83
N TYR A 784 11.53 12.11 6.69
CA TYR A 784 11.12 12.38 8.07
C TYR A 784 9.80 13.17 8.09
N THR A 785 9.68 14.19 7.25
CA THR A 785 8.45 14.99 7.12
C THR A 785 7.20 14.13 6.86
N ASP A 786 7.28 13.16 5.94
CA ASP A 786 6.16 12.27 5.60
C ASP A 786 5.76 11.33 6.73
N ASN A 787 6.73 10.89 7.53
CA ASN A 787 6.50 9.97 8.65
C ASN A 787 6.08 10.68 9.94
N ARG A 788 6.24 12.01 10.04
CA ARG A 788 5.74 12.82 11.16
C ARG A 788 4.28 13.23 10.99
N ARG A 789 3.83 13.43 9.74
CA ARG A 789 2.46 13.82 9.38
C ARG A 789 1.35 12.93 9.96
N PRO A 790 1.47 11.58 10.01
CA PRO A 790 0.44 10.69 10.54
C PRO A 790 0.00 11.03 11.97
N GLY A 791 0.91 11.34 12.88
CA GLY A 791 0.54 11.71 14.25
C GLY A 791 -0.28 13.01 14.31
N TRP A 792 0.13 14.01 13.53
CA TRP A 792 -0.68 15.24 13.34
C TRP A 792 -2.05 14.93 12.76
N PHE A 793 -2.12 14.03 11.78
CA PHE A 793 -3.39 13.63 11.17
C PHE A 793 -4.31 12.94 12.19
N SER A 794 -3.79 11.98 12.96
CA SER A 794 -4.55 11.30 14.02
C SER A 794 -5.17 12.31 14.99
N ALA A 795 -4.41 13.32 15.40
CA ALA A 795 -4.96 14.40 16.21
C ALA A 795 -5.97 15.26 15.44
N ALA A 796 -5.66 15.73 14.23
CA ALA A 796 -6.56 16.60 13.44
C ALA A 796 -7.92 15.93 13.19
N ALA A 797 -7.92 14.64 12.87
CA ALA A 797 -9.08 13.83 12.52
C ALA A 797 -9.79 13.17 13.72
N LEU A 798 -9.39 13.49 14.96
CA LEU A 798 -9.99 12.96 16.20
C LEU A 798 -9.95 11.42 16.28
N LEU A 799 -8.82 10.81 15.90
CA LEU A 799 -8.63 9.37 15.92
C LEU A 799 -8.13 8.89 17.28
N ASP A 800 -8.46 7.66 17.64
CA ASP A 800 -8.06 7.01 18.90
C ASP A 800 -6.67 6.40 18.83
N GLY A 801 -6.21 6.07 17.62
CA GLY A 801 -4.88 5.52 17.46
C GLY A 801 -4.29 5.55 16.05
N TYR A 802 -3.00 5.22 16.03
CA TYR A 802 -2.17 5.11 14.84
C TYR A 802 -1.48 3.75 14.79
N HIS A 803 -1.79 2.98 13.75
CA HIS A 803 -1.14 1.70 13.48
C HIS A 803 -0.02 1.85 12.44
N VAL A 804 1.22 1.53 12.84
CA VAL A 804 2.40 1.40 11.98
C VAL A 804 2.59 -0.07 11.64
N HIS A 805 2.23 -0.50 10.43
CA HIS A 805 2.27 -1.92 10.02
C HIS A 805 3.72 -2.49 9.89
N VAL A 806 4.76 -1.70 10.12
CA VAL A 806 6.12 -2.02 9.65
C VAL A 806 7.23 -1.71 10.67
N TYR A 807 7.06 -1.98 11.98
CA TYR A 807 8.23 -1.88 12.90
C TYR A 807 9.35 -2.81 12.41
N TYR A 808 9.06 -4.11 12.32
CA TYR A 808 9.85 -5.07 11.54
C TYR A 808 9.05 -6.33 11.22
N ARG A 809 8.84 -6.61 9.92
CA ARG A 809 8.05 -7.75 9.44
C ARG A 809 8.83 -8.61 8.44
N TRP A 810 9.71 -9.47 8.97
CA TRP A 810 10.49 -10.52 8.26
C TRP A 810 11.49 -10.05 7.20
N SER A 811 11.39 -8.81 6.71
CA SER A 811 12.23 -8.27 5.66
C SER A 811 12.51 -6.79 5.89
N MET A 812 13.62 -6.31 5.33
CA MET A 812 13.99 -4.90 5.41
C MET A 812 13.07 -3.97 4.60
N THR A 813 12.23 -4.51 3.71
CA THR A 813 11.26 -3.71 2.96
C THR A 813 10.01 -3.37 3.77
N ASP A 814 9.84 -4.06 4.90
CA ASP A 814 8.73 -3.91 5.84
C ASP A 814 9.26 -3.61 7.25
N ALA A 815 10.19 -2.65 7.35
CA ALA A 815 10.86 -2.32 8.60
C ALA A 815 11.19 -0.82 8.70
N VAL A 816 10.70 -0.11 9.71
CA VAL A 816 11.11 1.28 10.00
C VAL A 816 12.34 1.35 10.91
N ILE A 817 12.78 0.22 11.43
CA ILE A 817 14.04 0.05 12.16
C ILE A 817 14.96 -0.92 11.43
N PHE A 818 16.23 -0.96 11.84
CA PHE A 818 17.21 -1.93 11.38
C PHE A 818 17.51 -2.91 12.52
N PRO A 819 16.90 -4.10 12.53
CA PRO A 819 17.05 -5.04 13.64
C PRO A 819 18.41 -5.74 13.59
N SER A 820 18.94 -6.08 14.77
CA SER A 820 20.16 -6.86 14.91
C SER A 820 20.11 -7.74 16.16
N GLU A 821 21.06 -8.68 16.28
CA GLU A 821 21.21 -9.52 17.48
C GLU A 821 21.57 -8.74 18.74
N SER A 822 21.99 -7.48 18.63
CA SER A 822 22.30 -6.60 19.76
C SER A 822 21.19 -5.58 20.07
N GLY A 823 20.06 -5.64 19.37
CA GLY A 823 18.93 -4.70 19.51
C GLY A 823 18.62 -3.90 18.24
N PRO A 824 17.64 -2.97 18.32
CA PRO A 824 17.23 -2.16 17.18
C PRO A 824 18.24 -1.03 16.91
N SER A 825 18.43 -0.68 15.64
CA SER A 825 18.94 0.65 15.25
C SER A 825 17.80 1.46 14.64
N SER A 826 17.63 2.70 15.12
CA SER A 826 16.56 3.58 14.65
C SER A 826 16.79 4.07 13.21
N SER A 827 15.80 4.77 12.66
CA SER A 827 15.85 5.47 11.38
C SER A 827 15.22 6.86 11.51
N PRO A 828 15.52 7.83 10.63
CA PRO A 828 14.79 9.09 10.57
C PRO A 828 13.27 8.90 10.48
N ALA A 829 12.79 7.88 9.75
CA ALA A 829 11.38 7.56 9.64
C ALA A 829 10.77 7.17 10.99
N TRP A 830 11.46 6.37 11.80
CA TRP A 830 10.98 5.95 13.11
C TRP A 830 10.98 7.12 14.12
N GLU A 831 12.02 7.95 14.10
CA GLU A 831 12.07 9.18 14.91
C GLU A 831 10.92 10.13 14.58
N ALA A 832 10.60 10.28 13.29
CA ALA A 832 9.51 11.12 12.83
C ALA A 832 8.15 10.65 13.35
N MET A 833 7.90 9.34 13.35
CA MET A 833 6.66 8.77 13.87
C MET A 833 6.50 9.05 15.36
N ARG A 834 7.57 8.89 16.17
CA ARG A 834 7.53 9.28 17.59
C ARG A 834 7.23 10.75 17.76
N ASP A 835 7.95 11.62 17.04
CA ASP A 835 7.79 13.06 17.20
C ASP A 835 6.38 13.52 16.78
N GLY A 836 5.84 12.93 15.71
CA GLY A 836 4.45 13.14 15.29
C GLY A 836 3.44 12.64 16.30
N MET A 837 3.69 11.50 16.95
CA MET A 837 2.80 10.99 17.99
C MET A 837 2.90 11.79 19.29
N ALA A 838 4.07 12.33 19.64
CA ALA A 838 4.19 13.28 20.74
C ALA A 838 3.39 14.56 20.45
N ASP A 839 3.48 15.10 19.23
CA ASP A 839 2.65 16.22 18.76
C ASP A 839 1.15 15.90 18.92
N ALA A 840 0.74 14.69 18.55
CA ALA A 840 -0.63 14.22 18.70
C ALA A 840 -1.09 14.21 20.17
N GLN A 841 -0.24 13.74 21.09
CA GLN A 841 -0.55 13.74 22.53
C GLN A 841 -0.78 15.16 23.05
N TRP A 842 0.02 16.13 22.63
CA TRP A 842 -0.11 17.53 23.07
C TRP A 842 -1.41 18.17 22.60
N VAL A 843 -1.76 17.96 21.33
CA VAL A 843 -3.03 18.45 20.77
C VAL A 843 -4.22 17.85 21.51
N THR A 844 -4.20 16.54 21.75
CA THR A 844 -5.29 15.85 22.45
C THR A 844 -5.40 16.28 23.91
N LEU A 845 -4.28 16.47 24.60
CA LEU A 845 -4.28 17.02 25.96
C LEU A 845 -4.90 18.42 26.00
N ALA A 846 -4.54 19.28 25.04
CA ALA A 846 -5.09 20.64 24.95
C ALA A 846 -6.61 20.62 24.75
N ARG A 847 -7.12 19.75 23.87
CA ARG A 847 -8.57 19.56 23.68
C ARG A 847 -9.27 19.12 24.96
N ARG A 848 -8.76 18.09 25.64
CA ARG A 848 -9.35 17.60 26.91
C ARG A 848 -9.38 18.70 27.98
N TRP A 849 -8.32 19.51 28.07
CA TRP A 849 -8.28 20.64 29.00
C TRP A 849 -9.30 21.73 28.64
N ILE A 850 -9.43 22.07 27.36
CA ILE A 850 -10.45 23.02 26.88
C ILE A 850 -11.85 22.52 27.20
N GLU A 851 -12.17 21.26 26.90
CA GLU A 851 -13.48 20.65 27.18
C GLU A 851 -13.80 20.66 28.69
N ARG A 852 -12.80 20.35 29.51
CA ARG A 852 -12.95 20.37 30.97
C ARG A 852 -13.25 21.79 31.46
N LEU A 853 -12.50 22.78 30.99
CA LEU A 853 -12.72 24.19 31.31
C LEU A 853 -14.07 24.68 30.81
N GLU A 854 -14.53 24.20 29.65
CA GLU A 854 -15.84 24.53 29.10
C GLU A 854 -16.97 24.04 30.00
N ARG A 855 -16.90 22.78 30.47
CA ARG A 855 -17.87 22.25 31.44
C ARG A 855 -17.89 23.10 32.71
N ALA A 856 -16.73 23.49 33.23
CA ALA A 856 -16.63 24.36 34.40
C ALA A 856 -17.13 25.80 34.13
N SER A 857 -17.03 26.29 32.89
CA SER A 857 -17.45 27.65 32.51
C SER A 857 -18.97 27.86 32.58
N ALA A 858 -19.75 26.77 32.62
CA ALA A 858 -21.18 26.81 32.89
C ALA A 858 -21.48 27.32 34.32
N GLU A 859 -20.56 27.07 35.26
CA GLU A 859 -20.67 27.48 36.66
C GLU A 859 -19.82 28.71 36.98
N ASP A 860 -18.70 28.92 36.27
CA ASP A 860 -17.82 30.08 36.41
C ASP A 860 -17.65 30.84 35.09
N ALA A 861 -18.45 31.89 34.91
CA ALA A 861 -18.42 32.74 33.72
C ALA A 861 -17.03 33.38 33.44
N ARG A 862 -16.12 33.44 34.42
CA ARG A 862 -14.75 33.94 34.21
C ARG A 862 -13.92 33.02 33.31
N LEU A 863 -14.29 31.74 33.19
CA LEU A 863 -13.61 30.77 32.34
C LEU A 863 -14.02 30.87 30.85
N GLN A 864 -15.17 31.49 30.55
CA GLN A 864 -15.65 31.65 29.16
C GLN A 864 -14.64 32.32 28.22
N PRO A 865 -14.01 33.48 28.57
CA PRO A 865 -12.99 34.08 27.71
C PRO A 865 -11.73 33.20 27.58
N VAL A 866 -11.39 32.42 28.61
CA VAL A 866 -10.23 31.50 28.57
C VAL A 866 -10.50 30.37 27.58
N VAL A 867 -11.69 29.78 27.62
CA VAL A 867 -12.11 28.72 26.69
C VAL A 867 -12.17 29.24 25.26
N ALA A 868 -12.68 30.45 25.04
CA ALA A 868 -12.76 31.06 23.72
C ALA A 868 -11.36 31.31 23.11
N ASP A 869 -10.45 31.92 23.88
CA ASP A 869 -9.05 32.13 23.46
C ASP A 869 -8.34 30.81 23.15
N ALA A 870 -8.52 29.80 24.01
CA ALA A 870 -7.91 28.50 23.84
C ALA A 870 -8.38 27.78 22.57
N ARG A 871 -9.67 27.87 22.24
CA ARG A 871 -10.23 27.33 20.99
C ARG A 871 -9.64 28.03 19.78
N GLU A 872 -9.55 29.34 19.79
CA GLU A 872 -8.99 30.13 18.69
C GLU A 872 -7.52 29.77 18.45
N ARG A 873 -6.71 29.71 19.51
CA ARG A 873 -5.29 29.32 19.43
C ARG A 873 -5.12 27.90 18.92
N LEU A 874 -5.90 26.94 19.42
CA LEU A 874 -5.82 25.56 18.95
C LEU A 874 -6.24 25.44 17.48
N ALA A 875 -7.32 26.12 17.07
CA ALA A 875 -7.78 26.14 15.68
C ALA A 875 -6.77 26.79 14.72
N SER A 876 -5.96 27.75 15.18
CA SER A 876 -4.86 28.31 14.39
C SER A 876 -3.69 27.34 14.18
N ALA A 877 -3.52 26.38 15.11
CA ALA A 877 -2.45 25.40 15.02
C ALA A 877 -2.84 24.20 14.13
N ILE A 878 -4.06 23.67 14.28
CA ILE A 878 -4.46 22.40 13.66
C ILE A 878 -5.94 22.36 13.23
N GLY A 879 -6.22 21.66 12.12
CA GLY A 879 -7.54 21.18 11.73
C GLY A 879 -8.40 22.17 10.95
N GLY A 880 -8.24 23.48 11.15
CA GLY A 880 -8.90 24.50 10.33
C GLY A 880 -8.26 24.68 8.95
N GLU A 881 -9.02 25.19 7.98
CA GLU A 881 -8.52 25.49 6.61
C GLU A 881 -7.34 26.48 6.62
N ASP A 882 -7.39 27.47 7.52
CA ASP A 882 -6.33 28.47 7.72
C ASP A 882 -5.26 28.06 8.76
N ALA A 883 -5.33 26.82 9.29
CA ALA A 883 -4.41 26.38 10.32
C ALA A 883 -2.98 26.19 9.77
N LEU A 884 -1.99 26.22 10.67
CA LEU A 884 -0.62 25.85 10.31
C LEU A 884 -0.53 24.41 9.83
N VAL A 885 -1.33 23.50 10.40
CA VAL A 885 -1.51 22.13 9.94
C VAL A 885 -2.99 21.92 9.55
N PRO A 886 -3.37 22.24 8.30
CA PRO A 886 -4.76 22.18 7.87
C PRO A 886 -5.22 20.74 7.60
N LEU A 887 -6.50 20.49 7.87
CA LEU A 887 -7.19 19.27 7.46
C LEU A 887 -8.02 19.60 6.21
N SER A 888 -7.68 18.96 5.09
CA SER A 888 -8.26 19.22 3.79
C SER A 888 -9.13 18.06 3.34
N LYS A 889 -10.27 18.38 2.74
CA LYS A 889 -11.17 17.39 2.14
C LYS A 889 -10.68 17.02 0.75
N MET A 890 -10.28 15.76 0.58
CA MET A 890 -9.70 15.22 -0.65
C MET A 890 -10.55 14.08 -1.19
N ARG A 891 -10.47 13.83 -2.51
CA ARG A 891 -11.03 12.62 -3.10
C ARG A 891 -10.02 11.49 -2.92
N ASP A 892 -10.43 10.41 -2.26
CA ASP A 892 -9.73 9.12 -2.25
C ASP A 892 -10.65 8.13 -2.94
N ARG A 893 -10.37 7.90 -4.23
CA ARG A 893 -11.28 7.23 -5.16
C ARG A 893 -12.62 7.98 -5.24
N LEU A 894 -13.76 7.31 -5.04
CA LEU A 894 -15.07 7.96 -5.10
C LEU A 894 -15.58 8.51 -3.77
N LEU A 895 -14.82 8.42 -2.66
CA LEU A 895 -15.20 9.08 -1.41
C LEU A 895 -14.42 10.35 -1.16
N TRP A 896 -15.05 11.23 -0.40
CA TRP A 896 -14.34 12.26 0.31
C TRP A 896 -13.68 11.69 1.54
N VAL A 897 -12.42 12.04 1.73
CA VAL A 897 -11.68 11.77 2.95
C VAL A 897 -11.03 13.05 3.44
N ASP A 898 -10.91 13.19 4.75
CA ASP A 898 -10.11 14.25 5.34
C ASP A 898 -8.64 13.77 5.40
N ARG A 899 -7.71 14.64 4.99
CA ARG A 899 -6.26 14.38 4.99
C ARG A 899 -5.49 15.67 5.29
N ILE A 900 -4.28 15.53 5.82
CA ILE A 900 -3.31 16.63 5.77
C ILE A 900 -2.61 16.57 4.42
N ASP A 901 -2.73 17.63 3.63
CA ASP A 901 -2.09 17.73 2.31
C ASP A 901 -0.55 17.69 2.46
N PRO A 902 0.14 16.72 1.82
CA PRO A 902 1.60 16.67 1.82
C PRO A 902 2.26 17.98 1.38
N THR A 903 1.65 18.72 0.45
CA THR A 903 2.19 19.97 -0.09
C THR A 903 2.03 21.15 0.88
N GLN A 904 1.13 21.03 1.86
CA GLN A 904 0.87 22.06 2.86
C GLN A 904 1.53 21.76 4.22
N PHE A 905 2.03 20.54 4.42
CA PHE A 905 2.70 20.10 5.63
C PHE A 905 4.22 20.22 5.50
N THR A 906 4.81 21.14 6.26
CA THR A 906 6.28 21.30 6.35
C THR A 906 6.71 21.25 7.81
N LEU A 907 7.94 20.80 8.08
CA LEU A 907 8.46 20.75 9.46
C LEU A 907 8.46 22.12 10.15
N PRO A 908 8.84 23.24 9.51
CA PRO A 908 8.74 24.55 10.15
C PRO A 908 7.32 24.93 10.57
N ARG A 909 6.30 24.61 9.75
CA ARG A 909 4.89 24.85 10.10
C ARG A 909 4.45 23.95 11.25
N ALA A 910 4.83 22.67 11.24
CA ALA A 910 4.55 21.74 12.33
C ALA A 910 5.21 22.18 13.65
N GLU A 911 6.45 22.68 13.60
CA GLU A 911 7.16 23.22 14.76
C GLU A 911 6.49 24.49 15.32
N GLN A 912 6.03 25.39 14.45
CA GLN A 912 5.25 26.56 14.87
C GLN A 912 3.91 26.17 15.51
N ALA A 913 3.18 25.23 14.90
CA ALA A 913 1.91 24.72 15.44
C ALA A 913 2.11 24.08 16.82
N ARG A 914 3.16 23.26 16.95
CA ARG A 914 3.56 22.63 18.20
C ARG A 914 3.88 23.65 19.29
N ALA A 915 4.67 24.69 18.98
CA ALA A 915 4.99 25.75 19.93
C ALA A 915 3.71 26.44 20.44
N ILE A 916 2.76 26.74 19.55
CA ILE A 916 1.45 27.31 19.93
C ILE A 916 0.70 26.39 20.90
N VAL A 917 0.66 25.07 20.61
CA VAL A 917 -0.02 24.09 21.46
C VAL A 917 0.64 23.96 22.84
N LEU A 918 1.96 23.93 22.89
CA LEU A 918 2.70 23.85 24.16
C LEU A 918 2.56 25.12 25.01
N ASP A 919 2.63 26.29 24.39
CA ASP A 919 2.38 27.57 25.06
C ASP A 919 0.93 27.63 25.57
N LEU A 920 -0.02 27.14 24.79
CA LEU A 920 -1.43 27.04 25.19
C LEU A 920 -1.60 26.15 26.42
N LEU A 921 -0.98 24.97 26.43
CA LEU A 921 -1.01 24.07 27.59
C LEU A 921 -0.41 24.77 28.82
N GLU A 922 0.76 25.39 28.70
CA GLU A 922 1.37 26.11 29.83
C GLU A 922 0.45 27.21 30.41
N ASP A 923 -0.26 27.93 29.54
CA ASP A 923 -1.22 28.97 29.90
C ASP A 923 -2.51 28.44 30.56
N LEU A 924 -3.00 27.27 30.13
CA LEU A 924 -4.22 26.63 30.64
C LEU A 924 -4.01 25.86 31.95
N ARG A 925 -2.77 25.41 32.18
CA ARG A 925 -2.44 24.54 33.30
C ARG A 925 -2.89 25.08 34.67
N PRO A 926 -2.66 26.36 35.05
CA PRO A 926 -3.09 26.87 36.35
C PRO A 926 -4.61 26.78 36.57
N GLN A 927 -5.40 27.03 35.53
CA GLN A 927 -6.86 27.03 35.54
C GLN A 927 -7.38 25.59 35.64
N VAL A 928 -6.81 24.67 34.87
CA VAL A 928 -7.14 23.24 34.94
C VAL A 928 -6.81 22.67 36.32
N LYS A 929 -5.63 22.98 36.85
CA LYS A 929 -5.21 22.55 38.20
C LYS A 929 -6.12 23.10 39.31
N ALA A 930 -6.65 24.31 39.13
CA ALA A 930 -7.60 24.91 40.07
C ALA A 930 -8.95 24.17 40.14
N LEU A 931 -9.29 23.38 39.12
CA LEU A 931 -10.47 22.50 39.11
C LEU A 931 -10.27 21.19 39.90
N GLY A 932 -9.07 20.94 40.46
CA GLY A 932 -8.73 19.73 41.22
C GLY A 932 -8.17 18.57 40.37
N PRO A 933 -7.79 17.44 40.99
CA PRO A 933 -7.23 16.28 40.29
C PRO A 933 -8.26 15.59 39.38
N SER A 934 -7.81 15.16 38.19
CA SER A 934 -8.67 14.44 37.22
C SER A 934 -8.68 12.91 37.45
N LEU A 935 -9.15 12.43 38.62
CA LEU A 935 -9.53 11.05 39.06
C LEU A 935 -10.58 10.26 38.21
N TYR A 936 -10.35 9.15 37.53
CA TYR A 936 -11.30 8.36 36.72
C TYR A 936 -10.72 7.02 36.13
N TYR A 937 -11.43 5.88 36.20
CA TYR A 937 -11.05 4.53 35.73
C TYR A 937 -12.28 3.85 35.16
N ASP A 938 -12.12 2.90 34.23
CA ASP A 938 -13.21 2.20 33.51
C ASP A 938 -14.01 3.12 32.57
N GLY A 939 -13.34 3.60 31.50
CA GLY A 939 -13.92 4.55 30.54
C GLY A 939 -13.78 6.03 30.93
N GLN A 940 -12.94 6.30 31.92
CA GLN A 940 -12.69 7.64 32.41
C GLN A 940 -11.14 7.77 32.73
N THR A 941 -10.48 8.94 32.56
CA THR A 941 -9.21 9.57 33.11
C THR A 941 -8.85 9.51 34.61
N LEU A 942 -7.75 8.85 35.02
CA LEU A 942 -7.35 8.69 36.45
C LEU A 942 -6.71 9.92 37.11
N ALA A 943 -5.81 10.70 36.55
CA ALA A 943 -5.39 11.98 37.15
C ALA A 943 -4.55 12.68 36.12
N GLU A 944 -4.88 13.92 35.77
CA GLU A 944 -4.05 14.68 34.82
C GLU A 944 -3.09 15.60 35.57
N GLU A 945 -3.52 16.23 36.69
CA GLU A 945 -2.66 17.00 37.59
C GLU A 945 -3.22 17.10 39.04
N GLY A 946 -2.40 16.79 40.06
CA GLY A 946 -2.71 16.94 41.50
C GLY A 946 -2.03 15.86 42.37
N ASP A 947 -1.95 16.04 43.71
CA ASP A 947 -1.45 15.00 44.63
C ASP A 947 -2.47 13.85 44.73
N VAL A 948 -2.19 12.74 44.06
CA VAL A 948 -3.05 11.55 44.07
C VAL A 948 -2.46 10.49 45.00
N ARG A 949 -3.31 9.83 45.79
CA ARG A 949 -2.91 8.66 46.59
C ARG A 949 -3.64 7.44 46.05
N VAL A 950 -2.89 6.47 45.54
CA VAL A 950 -3.44 5.21 45.00
C VAL A 950 -3.26 4.09 46.03
N ARG A 951 -4.29 3.24 46.17
CA ARG A 951 -4.23 1.98 46.93
C ARG A 951 -4.22 0.83 45.94
N ILE A 952 -3.13 0.08 45.89
CA ILE A 952 -2.99 -1.11 45.05
C ILE A 952 -3.45 -2.33 45.86
N THR A 953 -4.38 -3.10 45.31
CA THR A 953 -4.85 -4.37 45.88
C THR A 953 -4.62 -5.49 44.88
N SER A 954 -3.67 -6.40 45.17
CA SER A 954 -3.43 -7.60 44.37
C SER A 954 -3.19 -8.81 45.29
N GLY A 955 -3.50 -10.02 44.78
CA GLY A 955 -3.22 -11.29 45.45
C GLY A 955 -1.76 -11.75 45.32
N SER A 956 -0.96 -11.08 44.50
CA SER A 956 0.47 -11.33 44.29
C SER A 956 1.31 -10.16 44.78
N SER A 957 2.33 -10.43 45.62
CA SER A 957 3.30 -9.41 46.07
C SER A 957 4.03 -8.77 44.89
N ASP A 958 4.39 -9.58 43.89
CA ASP A 958 5.21 -9.16 42.77
C ASP A 958 4.44 -8.20 41.85
N ALA A 959 3.12 -8.40 41.73
CA ALA A 959 2.24 -7.46 41.02
C ALA A 959 2.05 -6.14 41.78
N VAL A 960 2.01 -6.17 43.12
CA VAL A 960 1.97 -4.95 43.95
C VAL A 960 3.26 -4.16 43.82
N ASP A 961 4.41 -4.83 43.87
CA ASP A 961 5.72 -4.18 43.78
C ASP A 961 5.92 -3.58 42.38
N LEU A 962 5.63 -4.35 41.32
CA LEU A 962 5.68 -3.84 39.94
C LEU A 962 4.79 -2.62 39.74
N MET A 963 3.53 -2.67 40.21
CA MET A 963 2.61 -1.54 40.05
C MET A 963 2.98 -0.34 40.93
N SER A 964 3.59 -0.57 42.10
CA SER A 964 4.07 0.51 42.97
C SER A 964 5.20 1.25 42.29
N THR A 965 6.20 0.51 41.77
CA THR A 965 7.30 1.07 41.00
C THR A 965 6.81 1.79 39.74
N LEU A 966 5.85 1.20 39.01
CA LEU A 966 5.29 1.82 37.82
C LEU A 966 4.55 3.14 38.14
N LEU A 967 3.73 3.17 39.19
CA LEU A 967 3.03 4.39 39.62
C LEU A 967 3.98 5.49 40.10
N GLU A 968 5.04 5.12 40.81
CA GLU A 968 6.05 6.07 41.27
C GLU A 968 6.91 6.59 40.11
N ASP A 969 7.50 5.70 39.31
CA ASP A 969 8.46 6.03 38.25
C ASP A 969 7.80 6.74 37.06
N ARG A 970 6.57 6.36 36.69
CA ARG A 970 5.90 6.89 35.48
C ARG A 970 4.92 8.03 35.76
N PHE A 971 4.30 8.05 36.94
CA PHE A 971 3.22 8.99 37.25
C PHE A 971 3.56 9.92 38.43
N GLY A 972 4.67 9.70 39.13
CA GLY A 972 5.03 10.46 40.33
C GLY A 972 4.02 10.29 41.47
N VAL A 973 3.31 9.16 41.50
CA VAL A 973 2.26 8.86 42.48
C VAL A 973 2.82 8.00 43.61
N GLU A 974 2.85 8.52 44.85
CA GLU A 974 3.35 7.80 46.03
C GLU A 974 2.33 6.73 46.52
N PRO A 975 2.63 5.42 46.42
CA PRO A 975 1.73 4.37 46.88
C PRO A 975 1.75 4.23 48.41
N ARG A 976 0.60 4.04 49.05
CA ARG A 976 0.54 3.69 50.50
C ARG A 976 0.13 2.24 50.70
N THR A 977 1.04 1.44 51.24
CA THR A 977 0.77 0.05 51.64
C THR A 977 -0.13 -0.01 52.88
N GLY A 978 -1.16 -0.87 52.85
CA GLY A 978 -2.10 -1.07 53.96
C GLY A 978 -2.65 -2.51 54.01
N ARG A 979 -2.99 -3.01 55.22
CA ARG A 979 -3.51 -4.38 55.42
C ARG A 979 -4.93 -4.55 54.88
N ALA A 980 -5.14 -5.71 54.25
CA ALA A 980 -6.35 -6.13 53.53
C ALA A 980 -7.64 -6.18 54.37
N TRP A 981 -8.75 -5.76 53.75
CA TRP A 981 -10.11 -6.22 54.02
C TRP A 981 -10.78 -6.48 52.66
N ALA A 982 -11.55 -7.56 52.56
CA ALA A 982 -12.30 -7.90 51.35
C ALA A 982 -13.53 -7.00 51.20
N GLY A 983 -13.61 -6.30 50.07
CA GLY A 983 -14.74 -5.48 49.63
C GLY A 983 -14.35 -4.75 48.36
N ASP A 984 -15.29 -4.66 47.41
CA ASP A 984 -15.15 -3.92 46.14
C ASP A 984 -14.67 -2.48 46.39
N PHE A 985 -13.97 -1.92 45.39
CA PHE A 985 -13.18 -0.67 45.40
C PHE A 985 -13.69 0.45 46.32
#